data_AF-A0A957F159-F1
#
_entry.id   AF-A0A957F159-F1
#
_cell.length_a   1.000
_cell.length_b   1.000
_cell.length_c   1.000
_cell.angle_alpha   90.00
_cell.angle_beta   90.00
_cell.angle_gamma   90.00
#
_symmetry.space_group_name_H-M   'P 1'
#
loop_
_entity.id
_entity.type
_entity.pdbx_description
1 polymer ?
#
loop_
_entity_poly.entity_id
_entity_poly.type
_entity_poly.pdbx_seq_one_letter_code
_entity_poly.pdbx_strand_id
1 'polypeptide(L)'
;MTSLAKVSGVVLQEVSNKIGSKNGKSNLTADSIYFRVKMPESIIKRDGRIVPFNMDLIEKALLKCYASLPTEPHTPASEIAHRVVNVVAAKYDLPTVEGVQDIVEMVLQAAGEYEAAKHYILYRAEHAKMRVLRPIPDEVREAFAASDQYFPTQLQKFQFYDKYSRFNYDVGRRETWIETVDRAVDYLRELSEDRLETAVYERIHQGILNMKAMPSMRLLAMAGPAARRNNIAVYNCSYMPVNSLDSFVEALIISMSGCGVGFSVERRYVEQFPRIARQKGNPPTIFVVPDSSEGWAQAVRIGLTAWFNGEDVAFDYSEVRPAGAPLQIKGGRASGPEPLRKMLDFARTRILARQGGFLRPLDAHDIMCSVGDAAVSGGVRRTAMISLFDYDDLEMRHCKDGDFWHTNSQRWNANNSAVWPERELTQTEVTRFVLDMVESGRGEPGIFNRRAAVDNRPARRAAAEFGTNPCVTGDVLVAVADGRGHVPIAQLAAEGKDVPVYCLDNRGKVAVRWLRHPRVTGHQQPIFKVKLDDGSAITVTGNHKFRLKTGEYVAAENLQPGDSLHVMTRYKASIKDIFVEADARSQDYVWVNNGQRQNEAEHRLVAAFHHDTEIPSGYVVHHKDFDASNNAPNNLEILPKETHDMLHGATMRGENNPMVRAATEWSEEQWASYKQNMSMAVSGVKNGRYSGITHQQLKQHALTLTQQLGRRFSQKDWQQYAQAKGLPQTFSQWRKAHLGGIIGLAKWAALESGFDHIEADPRVVQTYHNYSEQGYDCEIIDGQLYLHKQCEVCGNSFLVSRSQRETGVCSRSCASTQQWSRSRDQQLA
;
A
#
# COMPACT_ATOMS: atom_id res chain seq x y z
N MET A 1 2.59 -50.86 86.66
CA MET A 1 1.27 -51.32 86.20
C MET A 1 0.28 -51.58 87.36
N THR A 2 0.30 -50.79 88.46
CA THR A 2 -0.63 -51.06 89.58
C THR A 2 -1.11 -49.84 90.38
N SER A 3 -0.98 -48.60 89.86
CA SER A 3 -1.58 -47.41 90.50
C SER A 3 -2.55 -46.59 89.63
N LEU A 4 -2.69 -46.90 88.34
CA LEU A 4 -3.58 -46.16 87.42
C LEU A 4 -5.03 -46.67 87.35
N ALA A 5 -5.34 -47.81 87.98
CA ALA A 5 -6.68 -48.41 87.94
C ALA A 5 -7.68 -47.84 88.97
N LYS A 6 -7.25 -46.97 89.90
CA LYS A 6 -8.14 -46.43 90.96
C LYS A 6 -8.77 -45.06 90.64
N VAL A 7 -8.30 -44.36 89.62
CA VAL A 7 -8.84 -43.03 89.26
C VAL A 7 -10.00 -43.12 88.25
N SER A 8 -10.08 -44.20 87.47
CA SER A 8 -11.16 -44.39 86.48
C SER A 8 -12.51 -44.82 87.10
N GLY A 9 -12.50 -45.44 88.28
CA GLY A 9 -13.71 -45.96 88.93
C GLY A 9 -14.59 -44.90 89.60
N VAL A 10 -13.99 -43.81 90.11
CA VAL A 10 -14.72 -42.80 90.90
C VAL A 10 -15.56 -41.88 90.00
N VAL A 11 -15.11 -41.63 88.76
CA VAL A 11 -15.77 -40.71 87.82
C VAL A 11 -17.04 -41.33 87.20
N LEU A 12 -17.11 -42.66 87.10
CA LEU A 12 -18.26 -43.35 86.48
C LEU A 12 -19.49 -43.46 87.40
N GLN A 13 -19.31 -43.38 88.72
CA GLN A 13 -20.40 -43.59 89.68
C GLN A 13 -21.21 -42.31 89.97
N GLU A 14 -20.61 -41.11 89.85
CA GLU A 14 -21.34 -39.84 90.00
C GLU A 14 -22.25 -39.51 88.81
N VAL A 15 -21.96 -40.06 87.62
CA VAL A 15 -22.73 -39.80 86.40
C VAL A 15 -24.04 -40.59 86.39
N SER A 16 -24.07 -41.78 86.99
CA SER A 16 -25.24 -42.66 86.95
C SER A 16 -26.42 -42.17 87.81
N ASN A 17 -26.18 -41.31 88.81
CA ASN A 17 -27.22 -40.84 89.74
C ASN A 17 -28.02 -39.61 89.26
N LYS A 18 -27.68 -39.01 88.11
CA LYS A 18 -28.35 -37.78 87.63
C LYS A 18 -29.33 -37.96 86.47
N ILE A 19 -29.52 -39.17 85.94
CA ILE A 19 -30.43 -39.40 84.81
C ILE A 19 -31.63 -40.26 85.25
N GLY A 20 -32.49 -39.66 86.06
CA GLY A 20 -33.85 -40.15 86.31
C GLY A 20 -34.84 -39.47 85.37
N SER A 21 -35.38 -40.26 84.42
CA SER A 21 -36.70 -40.16 83.75
C SER A 21 -37.37 -38.78 83.58
N LYS A 22 -37.55 -38.36 82.32
CA LYS A 22 -38.89 -38.03 81.76
C LYS A 22 -38.86 -37.89 80.23
N ASN A 23 -39.92 -38.39 79.61
CA ASN A 23 -40.13 -38.58 78.17
C ASN A 23 -40.06 -37.30 77.33
N GLY A 24 -39.36 -37.38 76.19
CA GLY A 24 -39.44 -36.41 75.10
C GLY A 24 -38.44 -36.75 74.00
N LYS A 25 -38.92 -37.18 72.83
CA LYS A 25 -38.09 -37.45 71.65
C LYS A 25 -37.29 -36.20 71.28
N SER A 26 -35.96 -36.26 71.35
CA SER A 26 -35.06 -35.29 70.72
C SER A 26 -33.98 -36.03 69.94
N ASN A 27 -33.74 -35.57 68.71
CA ASN A 27 -32.70 -36.07 67.81
C ASN A 27 -31.32 -35.76 68.41
N LEU A 28 -30.57 -36.80 68.77
CA LEU A 28 -29.15 -36.68 69.04
C LEU A 28 -28.41 -36.64 67.69
N THR A 29 -27.90 -35.47 67.32
CA THR A 29 -26.93 -35.31 66.22
C THR A 29 -25.53 -35.73 66.70
N ALA A 30 -24.66 -36.10 65.77
CA ALA A 30 -23.29 -36.60 65.99
C ALA A 30 -22.31 -35.61 66.68
N ASP A 31 -22.80 -34.47 67.17
CA ASP A 31 -22.02 -33.41 67.79
C ASP A 31 -21.77 -33.58 69.30
N SER A 32 -22.29 -34.64 69.95
CA SER A 32 -22.23 -34.75 71.42
C SER A 32 -21.07 -35.56 72.02
N ILE A 33 -20.07 -35.98 71.22
CA ILE A 33 -18.94 -36.80 71.70
C ILE A 33 -17.59 -36.07 71.68
N TYR A 34 -17.49 -34.89 71.05
CA TYR A 34 -16.23 -34.14 70.97
C TYR A 34 -16.15 -33.07 72.06
N PHE A 35 -15.30 -33.30 73.06
CA PHE A 35 -14.89 -32.29 74.02
C PHE A 35 -14.41 -31.03 73.27
N ARG A 36 -15.02 -29.86 73.52
CA ARG A 36 -14.58 -28.57 72.98
C ARG A 36 -13.29 -28.13 73.67
N VAL A 37 -12.14 -28.62 73.21
CA VAL A 37 -10.84 -28.08 73.59
C VAL A 37 -10.60 -26.81 72.76
N LYS A 38 -10.19 -25.71 73.40
CA LYS A 38 -9.90 -24.45 72.71
C LYS A 38 -8.67 -24.65 71.81
N MET A 39 -8.84 -24.56 70.49
CA MET A 39 -7.72 -24.67 69.56
C MET A 39 -6.65 -23.61 69.86
N PRO A 40 -5.35 -23.93 69.72
CA PRO A 40 -4.29 -22.93 69.82
C PRO A 40 -4.53 -21.82 68.80
N GLU A 41 -4.26 -20.58 69.18
CA GLU A 41 -4.42 -19.44 68.27
C GLU A 41 -3.20 -19.30 67.33
N SER A 42 -2.03 -19.79 67.74
CA SER A 42 -0.76 -19.62 67.03
C SER A 42 0.16 -20.83 67.12
N ILE A 43 1.18 -20.88 66.25
CA ILE A 43 2.22 -21.91 66.20
C ILE A 43 3.59 -21.29 65.88
N ILE A 44 4.66 -21.80 66.51
CA ILE A 44 6.05 -21.42 66.21
C ILE A 44 6.58 -22.26 65.06
N LYS A 45 6.96 -21.58 63.96
CA LYS A 45 7.61 -22.18 62.78
C LYS A 45 9.07 -22.52 63.09
N ARG A 46 9.66 -23.39 62.25
CA ARG A 46 11.05 -23.85 62.40
C ARG A 46 12.10 -22.73 62.33
N ASP A 47 11.74 -21.59 61.75
CA ASP A 47 12.57 -20.38 61.65
C ASP A 47 12.30 -19.37 62.78
N GLY A 48 11.51 -19.75 63.79
CA GLY A 48 11.18 -18.92 64.96
C GLY A 48 9.97 -18.00 64.78
N ARG A 49 9.39 -17.89 63.57
CA ARG A 49 8.21 -17.03 63.34
C ARG A 49 6.96 -17.60 64.02
N ILE A 50 6.13 -16.72 64.59
CA ILE A 50 4.82 -17.06 65.14
C ILE A 50 3.74 -16.77 64.09
N VAL A 51 2.92 -17.75 63.76
CA VAL A 51 1.83 -17.63 62.76
C VAL A 51 0.53 -18.24 63.28
N PRO A 52 -0.65 -17.91 62.71
CA PRO A 52 -1.91 -18.52 63.10
C PRO A 52 -1.91 -20.04 62.96
N PHE A 53 -2.49 -20.74 63.93
CA PHE A 53 -2.62 -22.19 63.89
C PHE A 53 -3.72 -22.60 62.89
N ASN A 54 -3.44 -23.60 62.04
CA ASN A 54 -4.40 -24.08 61.04
C ASN A 54 -4.41 -25.63 60.99
N MET A 55 -5.57 -26.22 61.30
CA MET A 55 -5.79 -27.66 61.31
C MET A 55 -5.74 -28.29 59.90
N ASP A 56 -6.20 -27.59 58.86
CA ASP A 56 -6.22 -28.10 57.48
C ASP A 56 -4.84 -28.50 56.99
N LEU A 57 -3.78 -27.88 57.54
CA LEU A 57 -2.40 -28.22 57.20
C LEU A 57 -1.99 -29.59 57.74
N ILE A 58 -2.54 -29.99 58.89
CA ILE A 58 -2.33 -31.31 59.49
C ILE A 58 -3.06 -32.36 58.65
N GLU A 59 -4.33 -32.10 58.33
CA GLU A 59 -5.14 -32.98 57.49
C GLU A 59 -4.52 -33.18 56.10
N LYS A 60 -4.06 -32.10 55.45
CA LYS A 60 -3.36 -32.19 54.16
C LYS A 60 -2.07 -32.99 54.25
N ALA A 61 -1.33 -32.91 55.36
CA ALA A 61 -0.13 -33.70 55.55
C ALA A 61 -0.46 -35.20 55.71
N LEU A 62 -1.54 -35.52 56.41
CA LEU A 62 -2.05 -36.89 56.58
C LEU A 62 -2.55 -37.47 55.25
N LEU A 63 -3.33 -36.70 54.48
CA LEU A 63 -3.79 -37.11 53.14
C LEU A 63 -2.64 -37.43 52.19
N LYS A 64 -1.57 -36.62 52.22
CA LYS A 64 -0.36 -36.90 51.43
C LYS A 64 0.36 -38.16 51.90
N CYS A 65 0.42 -38.39 53.22
CA CYS A 65 0.99 -39.61 53.77
C CYS A 65 0.20 -40.84 53.31
N TYR A 66 -1.12 -40.83 53.45
CA TYR A 66 -1.97 -41.94 53.00
C TYR A 66 -1.90 -42.17 51.49
N ALA A 67 -1.89 -41.11 50.68
CA ALA A 67 -1.76 -41.24 49.22
C ALA A 67 -0.40 -41.81 48.77
N SER A 68 0.63 -41.76 49.61
CA SER A 68 1.94 -42.34 49.33
C SER A 68 2.05 -43.83 49.69
N LEU A 69 1.01 -44.39 50.30
CA LEU A 69 0.97 -45.80 50.72
C LEU A 69 0.06 -46.63 49.80
N PRO A 70 0.36 -47.93 49.65
CA PRO A 70 -0.44 -48.85 48.82
C PRO A 70 -1.73 -49.31 49.51
N THR A 71 -1.94 -48.96 50.79
CA THR A 71 -3.06 -49.40 51.62
C THR A 71 -4.00 -48.25 51.95
N GLU A 72 -5.30 -48.50 51.92
CA GLU A 72 -6.29 -47.52 52.36
C GLU A 72 -6.22 -47.27 53.87
N PRO A 73 -6.42 -46.02 54.34
CA PRO A 73 -6.41 -45.70 55.75
C PRO A 73 -7.60 -46.33 56.47
N HIS A 74 -7.39 -46.86 57.67
CA HIS A 74 -8.46 -47.37 58.53
C HIS A 74 -9.28 -46.24 59.15
N THR A 75 -8.66 -45.08 59.37
CA THR A 75 -9.25 -43.88 59.97
C THR A 75 -9.10 -42.70 59.01
N PRO A 76 -10.20 -41.95 58.73
CA PRO A 76 -10.14 -40.75 57.90
C PRO A 76 -9.12 -39.72 58.39
N ALA A 77 -8.44 -39.04 57.46
CA ALA A 77 -7.43 -38.04 57.78
C ALA A 77 -7.98 -36.87 58.62
N SER A 78 -9.23 -36.46 58.39
CA SER A 78 -9.93 -35.44 59.17
C SER A 78 -10.09 -35.83 60.64
N GLU A 79 -10.42 -37.10 60.89
CA GLU A 79 -10.59 -37.61 62.26
C GLU A 79 -9.25 -37.68 63.00
N ILE A 80 -8.18 -38.15 62.34
CA ILE A 80 -6.83 -38.12 62.90
C ILE A 80 -6.39 -36.67 63.16
N ALA A 81 -6.65 -35.73 62.24
CA ALA A 81 -6.31 -34.32 62.41
C ALA A 81 -7.02 -33.71 63.64
N HIS A 82 -8.31 -34.01 63.84
CA HIS A 82 -9.06 -33.56 65.01
C HIS A 82 -8.46 -34.12 66.31
N ARG A 83 -8.12 -35.42 66.34
CA ARG A 83 -7.46 -36.06 67.50
C ARG A 83 -6.11 -35.41 67.81
N VAL A 84 -5.31 -35.10 66.78
CA VAL A 84 -4.05 -34.37 66.93
C VAL A 84 -4.28 -33.00 67.53
N VAL A 85 -5.23 -32.22 67.00
CA VAL A 85 -5.52 -30.87 67.52
C VAL A 85 -5.96 -30.92 68.97
N ASN A 86 -6.79 -31.89 69.38
CA ASN A 86 -7.21 -32.03 70.77
C ASN A 86 -6.03 -32.30 71.70
N VAL A 87 -5.09 -33.16 71.30
CA VAL A 87 -3.90 -33.46 72.09
C VAL A 87 -2.93 -32.26 72.11
N VAL A 88 -2.77 -31.56 70.99
CA VAL A 88 -1.95 -30.34 70.91
C VAL A 88 -2.51 -29.26 71.82
N ALA A 89 -3.82 -29.01 71.76
CA ALA A 89 -4.52 -28.01 72.54
C ALA A 89 -4.50 -28.30 74.05
N ALA A 90 -4.48 -29.58 74.44
CA ALA A 90 -4.35 -30.00 75.83
C ALA A 90 -2.90 -29.91 76.35
N LYS A 91 -1.90 -29.98 75.47
CA LYS A 91 -0.48 -30.10 75.84
C LYS A 91 0.30 -28.80 75.71
N TYR A 92 -0.10 -27.90 74.82
CA TYR A 92 0.66 -26.71 74.46
C TYR A 92 -0.23 -25.47 74.40
N ASP A 93 0.17 -24.40 75.11
CA ASP A 93 -0.40 -23.07 74.92
C ASP A 93 0.08 -22.44 73.60
N LEU A 94 1.35 -22.68 73.24
CA LEU A 94 1.96 -22.24 71.99
C LEU A 94 2.81 -23.39 71.39
N PRO A 95 2.23 -24.23 70.52
CA PRO A 95 2.93 -25.38 69.97
C PRO A 95 4.04 -24.97 68.99
N THR A 96 5.08 -25.81 68.90
CA THR A 96 6.08 -25.75 67.82
C THR A 96 5.72 -26.72 66.69
N VAL A 97 6.24 -26.48 65.49
CA VAL A 97 6.04 -27.43 64.36
C VAL A 97 6.49 -28.84 64.72
N GLU A 98 7.61 -29.02 65.42
CA GLU A 98 8.09 -30.34 65.82
C GLU A 98 7.17 -30.96 66.89
N GLY A 99 6.71 -30.16 67.85
CA GLY A 99 5.76 -30.61 68.87
C GLY A 99 4.43 -31.09 68.26
N VAL A 100 3.92 -30.42 67.22
CA VAL A 100 2.73 -30.90 66.48
C VAL A 100 3.03 -32.19 65.74
N GLN A 101 4.19 -32.31 65.09
CA GLN A 101 4.56 -33.52 64.36
C GLN A 101 4.72 -34.73 65.28
N ASP A 102 5.30 -34.56 66.48
CA ASP A 102 5.38 -35.63 67.49
C ASP A 102 3.98 -36.14 67.90
N ILE A 103 3.00 -35.23 68.01
CA ILE A 103 1.63 -35.60 68.31
C ILE A 103 0.97 -36.31 67.12
N VAL A 104 1.24 -35.90 65.88
CA VAL A 104 0.76 -36.62 64.68
C VAL A 104 1.23 -38.07 64.68
N GLU A 105 2.52 -38.30 64.95
CA GLU A 105 3.11 -39.64 65.01
C GLU A 105 2.46 -40.48 66.12
N MET A 106 2.31 -39.91 67.32
CA MET A 106 1.67 -40.57 68.45
C MET A 106 0.21 -40.94 68.16
N VAL A 107 -0.56 -40.03 67.55
CA VAL A 107 -1.98 -40.25 67.27
C VAL A 107 -2.16 -41.28 66.14
N LEU A 108 -1.31 -41.29 65.11
CA LEU A 108 -1.32 -42.34 64.09
C LEU A 108 -1.07 -43.72 64.71
N GLN A 109 -0.06 -43.84 65.59
CA GLN A 109 0.21 -45.10 66.29
C GLN A 109 -0.96 -45.52 67.19
N ALA A 110 -1.53 -44.59 67.95
CA ALA A 110 -2.66 -44.86 68.85
C ALA A 110 -3.96 -45.23 68.09
N ALA A 111 -4.11 -44.76 66.85
CA ALA A 111 -5.21 -45.13 65.97
C ALA A 111 -5.00 -46.47 65.23
N GLY A 112 -3.85 -47.14 65.43
CA GLY A 112 -3.51 -48.39 64.74
C GLY A 112 -3.00 -48.21 63.31
N GLU A 113 -2.71 -46.97 62.89
CA GLU A 113 -2.21 -46.61 61.56
C GLU A 113 -0.67 -46.78 61.48
N TYR A 114 -0.17 -47.99 61.78
CA TYR A 114 1.26 -48.23 61.99
C TYR A 114 2.12 -47.96 60.75
N GLU A 115 1.66 -48.35 59.56
CA GLU A 115 2.38 -48.11 58.31
C GLU A 115 2.43 -46.61 57.96
N ALA A 116 1.33 -45.89 58.16
CA ALA A 116 1.29 -44.43 58.00
C ALA A 116 2.17 -43.71 59.02
N ALA A 117 2.18 -44.15 60.28
CA ALA A 117 3.07 -43.59 61.31
C ALA A 117 4.55 -43.78 60.91
N LYS A 118 4.93 -45.01 60.50
CA LYS A 118 6.29 -45.33 60.09
C LYS A 118 6.73 -44.52 58.86
N HIS A 119 5.86 -44.41 57.86
CA HIS A 119 6.15 -43.62 56.65
C HIS A 119 6.29 -42.13 56.97
N TYR A 120 5.41 -41.59 57.81
CA TYR A 120 5.46 -40.21 58.26
C TYR A 120 6.76 -39.89 59.01
N ILE A 121 7.20 -40.78 59.92
CA ILE A 121 8.45 -40.67 60.68
C ILE A 121 9.66 -40.67 59.74
N LEU A 122 9.71 -41.62 58.79
CA LEU A 122 10.82 -41.72 57.83
C LEU A 122 10.92 -40.47 56.95
N TYR A 123 9.80 -40.01 56.41
CA TYR A 123 9.73 -38.78 55.62
C TYR A 123 10.20 -37.56 56.44
N ARG A 124 9.74 -37.44 57.70
CA ARG A 124 10.18 -36.37 58.60
C ARG A 124 11.68 -36.43 58.84
N ALA A 125 12.24 -37.60 59.12
CA ALA A 125 13.66 -37.81 59.39
C ALA A 125 14.53 -37.51 58.17
N GLU A 126 14.13 -37.93 56.98
CA GLU A 126 14.83 -37.64 55.73
C GLU A 126 14.82 -36.14 55.43
N HIS A 127 13.68 -35.48 55.57
CA HIS A 127 13.60 -34.04 55.42
C HIS A 127 14.34 -33.27 56.52
N ALA A 128 14.43 -33.79 57.74
CA ALA A 128 15.26 -33.21 58.80
C ALA A 128 16.76 -33.33 58.44
N LYS A 129 17.21 -34.48 57.94
CA LYS A 129 18.58 -34.67 57.43
C LYS A 129 18.88 -33.71 56.28
N MET A 130 17.95 -33.55 55.33
CA MET A 130 18.11 -32.58 54.22
C MET A 130 18.24 -31.13 54.71
N ARG A 131 17.56 -30.75 55.80
CA ARG A 131 17.68 -29.42 56.42
C ARG A 131 19.01 -29.23 57.15
N VAL A 132 19.56 -30.27 57.77
CA VAL A 132 20.87 -30.25 58.46
C VAL A 132 22.04 -30.27 57.47
N LEU A 133 21.93 -31.01 56.36
CA LEU A 133 22.98 -31.14 55.35
C LEU A 133 23.15 -29.91 54.44
N ARG A 134 22.25 -28.93 54.51
CA ARG A 134 22.32 -27.67 53.75
C ARG A 134 21.85 -26.47 54.59
N PRO A 135 22.62 -26.00 55.58
CA PRO A 135 22.39 -24.66 56.09
C PRO A 135 22.54 -23.68 54.94
N ILE A 136 21.55 -22.80 54.75
CA ILE A 136 21.67 -21.70 53.79
C ILE A 136 22.79 -20.80 54.34
N PRO A 137 23.90 -20.60 53.61
CA PRO A 137 24.98 -19.73 54.07
C PRO A 137 24.43 -18.34 54.39
N ASP A 138 24.95 -17.68 55.43
CA ASP A 138 24.40 -16.39 55.87
C ASP A 138 24.51 -15.32 54.78
N GLU A 139 25.58 -15.33 53.99
CA GLU A 139 25.73 -14.49 52.79
C GLU A 139 24.58 -14.67 51.79
N VAL A 140 24.10 -15.91 51.58
CA VAL A 140 22.97 -16.19 50.68
C VAL A 140 21.67 -15.68 51.28
N ARG A 141 21.49 -15.82 52.60
CA ARG A 141 20.30 -15.32 53.30
C ARG A 141 20.23 -13.79 53.23
N GLU A 142 21.36 -13.13 53.47
CA GLU A 142 21.49 -11.67 53.41
C GLU A 142 21.23 -11.12 52.02
N ALA A 143 21.80 -11.73 50.97
CA ALA A 143 21.57 -11.30 49.58
C ALA A 143 20.08 -11.37 49.18
N PHE A 144 19.39 -12.46 49.57
CA PHE A 144 17.95 -12.61 49.29
C PHE A 144 17.10 -11.66 50.13
N ALA A 145 17.48 -11.40 51.40
CA ALA A 145 16.81 -10.42 52.25
C ALA A 145 16.97 -8.99 51.70
N ALA A 146 18.17 -8.63 51.24
CA ALA A 146 18.45 -7.34 50.62
C ALA A 146 17.62 -7.11 49.35
N SER A 147 17.36 -8.16 48.57
CA SER A 147 16.46 -8.06 47.41
C SER A 147 14.97 -8.08 47.76
N ASP A 148 14.59 -8.63 48.92
CA ASP A 148 13.18 -8.81 49.30
C ASP A 148 12.43 -7.48 49.43
N GLN A 149 13.13 -6.43 49.87
CA GLN A 149 12.57 -5.09 50.05
C GLN A 149 12.00 -4.47 48.76
N TYR A 150 12.45 -4.93 47.58
CA TYR A 150 11.99 -4.41 46.29
C TYR A 150 10.72 -5.10 45.77
N PHE A 151 10.24 -6.14 46.44
CA PHE A 151 9.03 -6.87 46.04
C PHE A 151 7.84 -6.51 46.93
N PRO A 152 6.94 -5.59 46.50
CA PRO A 152 5.74 -5.26 47.25
C PRO A 152 4.75 -6.43 47.40
N THR A 153 4.86 -7.48 46.57
CA THR A 153 3.97 -8.64 46.64
C THR A 153 4.73 -9.96 46.48
N GLN A 154 4.22 -11.01 47.12
CA GLN A 154 4.73 -12.38 46.94
C GLN A 154 4.62 -12.86 45.49
N LEU A 155 3.59 -12.40 44.75
CA LEU A 155 3.44 -12.75 43.34
C LEU A 155 4.58 -12.19 42.48
N GLN A 156 4.97 -10.93 42.70
CA GLN A 156 6.11 -10.35 41.97
C GLN A 156 7.41 -11.07 42.29
N LYS A 157 7.65 -11.36 43.58
CA LYS A 157 8.80 -12.15 44.03
C LYS A 157 8.85 -13.51 43.34
N PHE A 158 7.72 -14.23 43.33
CA PHE A 158 7.61 -15.52 42.66
C PHE A 158 7.88 -15.42 41.16
N GLN A 159 7.25 -14.47 40.46
CA GLN A 159 7.44 -14.27 39.03
C GLN A 159 8.89 -13.97 38.67
N PHE A 160 9.57 -13.14 39.48
CA PHE A 160 10.98 -12.86 39.29
C PHE A 160 11.86 -14.11 39.36
N TYR A 161 11.73 -14.88 40.45
CA TYR A 161 12.56 -16.07 40.65
C TYR A 161 12.23 -17.21 39.67
N ASP A 162 10.98 -17.30 39.21
CA ASP A 162 10.55 -18.29 38.24
C ASP A 162 11.02 -17.94 36.81
N LYS A 163 10.96 -16.66 36.41
CA LYS A 163 11.10 -16.26 35.00
C LYS A 163 12.39 -15.51 34.64
N TYR A 164 12.96 -14.74 35.54
CA TYR A 164 14.03 -13.78 35.20
C TYR A 164 15.35 -14.04 35.92
N SER A 165 15.28 -14.55 37.14
CA SER A 165 16.45 -14.96 37.92
C SER A 165 17.14 -16.17 37.29
N ARG A 166 18.41 -16.03 36.89
CA ARG A 166 19.19 -17.14 36.34
C ARG A 166 19.81 -17.97 37.46
N PHE A 167 20.00 -19.25 37.19
CA PHE A 167 20.81 -20.08 38.08
C PHE A 167 22.28 -19.82 37.80
N ASN A 168 23.01 -19.34 38.81
CA ASN A 168 24.45 -19.20 38.78
C ASN A 168 25.06 -20.49 39.36
N TYR A 169 25.75 -21.24 38.49
CA TYR A 169 26.32 -22.54 38.83
C TYR A 169 27.55 -22.43 39.73
N ASP A 170 28.29 -21.32 39.68
CA ASP A 170 29.49 -21.11 40.48
C ASP A 170 29.14 -20.91 41.96
N VAL A 171 28.06 -20.18 42.25
CA VAL A 171 27.53 -19.98 43.62
C VAL A 171 26.44 -20.98 44.01
N GLY A 172 26.03 -21.87 43.09
CA GLY A 172 25.03 -22.90 43.35
C GLY A 172 23.62 -22.39 43.69
N ARG A 173 23.25 -21.17 43.25
CA ARG A 173 21.96 -20.55 43.56
C ARG A 173 21.44 -19.66 42.43
N ARG A 174 20.18 -19.27 42.55
CA ARG A 174 19.55 -18.27 41.69
C ARG A 174 20.06 -16.85 42.01
N GLU A 175 20.16 -16.02 40.97
CA GLU A 175 20.44 -14.59 41.07
C GLU A 175 19.33 -13.88 41.85
N THR A 176 19.69 -12.91 42.67
CA THR A 176 18.76 -12.01 43.36
C THR A 176 18.33 -10.87 42.43
N TRP A 177 17.40 -10.02 42.89
CA TRP A 177 16.91 -8.90 42.07
C TRP A 177 18.02 -7.92 41.77
N ILE A 178 18.78 -7.52 42.80
CA ILE A 178 19.91 -6.59 42.69
C ILE A 178 20.91 -7.12 41.64
N GLU A 179 21.36 -8.36 41.80
CA GLU A 179 22.32 -9.00 40.87
C GLU A 179 21.81 -9.07 39.42
N THR A 180 20.50 -9.24 39.23
CA THR A 180 19.89 -9.26 37.89
C THR A 180 19.88 -7.86 37.27
N VAL A 181 19.62 -6.82 38.07
CA VAL A 181 19.63 -5.42 37.62
C VAL A 181 21.07 -4.99 37.31
N ASP A 182 22.03 -5.33 38.17
CA ASP A 182 23.46 -5.10 37.95
C ASP A 182 23.88 -5.67 36.59
N ARG A 183 23.62 -6.97 36.36
CA ARG A 183 23.94 -7.65 35.10
C ARG A 183 23.30 -6.97 33.88
N ALA A 184 22.07 -6.49 34.01
CA ALA A 184 21.37 -5.82 32.92
C ALA A 184 21.97 -4.44 32.61
N VAL A 185 22.28 -3.64 33.62
CA VAL A 185 22.87 -2.30 33.47
C VAL A 185 24.32 -2.39 32.99
N ASP A 186 25.10 -3.32 33.54
CA ASP A 186 26.48 -3.58 33.08
C ASP A 186 26.52 -3.96 31.61
N TYR A 187 25.58 -4.81 31.17
CA TYR A 187 25.46 -5.14 29.75
C TYR A 187 25.08 -3.93 28.89
N LEU A 188 24.19 -3.05 29.37
CA LEU A 188 23.87 -1.81 28.66
C LEU A 188 25.07 -0.85 28.59
N ARG A 189 25.85 -0.77 29.68
CA ARG A 189 27.08 0.03 29.75
C ARG A 189 28.14 -0.50 28.79
N GLU A 190 28.34 -1.80 28.75
CA GLU A 190 29.17 -2.49 27.76
C GLU A 190 28.71 -2.21 26.33
N LEU A 191 27.42 -2.41 26.03
CA LEU A 191 26.85 -2.21 24.68
C LEU A 191 26.96 -0.77 24.19
N SER A 192 26.89 0.18 25.11
CA SER A 192 27.07 1.60 24.81
C SER A 192 28.52 2.05 24.84
N GLU A 193 29.48 1.14 25.05
CA GLU A 193 30.92 1.45 25.13
C GLU A 193 31.22 2.59 26.13
N ASP A 194 30.50 2.61 27.26
CA ASP A 194 30.61 3.64 28.29
C ASP A 194 30.41 5.08 27.78
N ARG A 195 29.61 5.28 26.72
CA ARG A 195 29.36 6.60 26.10
C ARG A 195 28.51 7.55 26.95
N LEU A 196 27.91 7.08 28.05
CA LEU A 196 27.09 7.90 28.94
C LEU A 196 27.85 8.20 30.24
N GLU A 197 27.53 9.32 30.90
CA GLU A 197 28.12 9.64 32.20
C GLU A 197 27.75 8.58 33.25
N THR A 198 28.65 8.31 34.20
CA THR A 198 28.41 7.34 35.29
C THR A 198 27.13 7.65 36.08
N ALA A 199 26.83 8.93 36.29
CA ALA A 199 25.60 9.37 36.95
C ALA A 199 24.31 8.99 36.17
N VAL A 200 24.40 8.81 34.85
CA VAL A 200 23.28 8.34 34.01
C VAL A 200 23.09 6.84 34.18
N TYR A 201 24.16 6.03 34.18
CA TYR A 201 24.05 4.60 34.46
C TYR A 201 23.49 4.33 35.86
N GLU A 202 23.94 5.07 36.88
CA GLU A 202 23.40 4.95 38.24
C GLU A 202 21.90 5.29 38.28
N ARG A 203 21.49 6.32 37.53
CA ARG A 203 20.06 6.68 37.42
C ARG A 203 19.24 5.59 36.75
N ILE A 204 19.77 4.96 35.70
CA ILE A 204 19.14 3.82 35.02
C ILE A 204 19.03 2.65 36.01
N HIS A 205 20.13 2.31 36.68
CA HIS A 205 20.19 1.28 37.70
C HIS A 205 19.14 1.48 38.79
N GLN A 206 19.10 2.64 39.44
CA GLN A 206 18.10 2.96 40.46
C GLN A 206 16.67 2.99 39.89
N GLY A 207 16.49 3.42 38.64
CA GLY A 207 15.19 3.41 37.97
C GLY A 207 14.64 1.99 37.80
N ILE A 208 15.49 1.04 37.42
CA ILE A 208 15.13 -0.38 37.27
C ILE A 208 14.97 -1.03 38.63
N LEU A 209 15.93 -0.85 39.54
CA LEU A 209 15.96 -1.47 40.85
C LEU A 209 14.69 -1.15 41.67
N ASN A 210 14.25 0.11 41.62
CA ASN A 210 13.02 0.58 42.28
C ASN A 210 11.75 0.40 41.43
N MET A 211 11.85 -0.31 40.28
CA MET A 211 10.76 -0.56 39.33
C MET A 211 10.02 0.71 38.83
N LYS A 212 10.71 1.86 38.84
CA LYS A 212 10.18 3.13 38.29
C LYS A 212 10.18 3.13 36.77
N ALA A 213 11.12 2.40 36.17
CA ALA A 213 11.20 2.14 34.74
C ALA A 213 11.72 0.73 34.52
N MET A 214 11.02 -0.08 33.71
CA MET A 214 11.42 -1.46 33.44
C MET A 214 11.92 -1.58 31.99
N PRO A 215 13.06 -2.23 31.75
CA PRO A 215 13.50 -2.54 30.39
C PRO A 215 12.63 -3.68 29.82
N SER A 216 12.95 -4.14 28.61
CA SER A 216 12.36 -5.37 28.12
C SER A 216 12.65 -6.50 29.12
N MET A 217 11.62 -7.30 29.43
CA MET A 217 11.79 -8.49 30.27
C MET A 217 12.84 -9.44 29.69
N ARG A 218 13.05 -9.38 28.37
CA ARG A 218 14.10 -10.12 27.67
C ARG A 218 15.49 -9.66 28.04
N LEU A 219 15.73 -8.35 28.19
CA LEU A 219 17.01 -7.84 28.67
C LEU A 219 17.34 -8.41 30.06
N LEU A 220 16.41 -8.35 31.02
CA LEU A 220 16.64 -8.87 32.38
C LEU A 220 17.04 -10.35 32.38
N ALA A 221 16.36 -11.16 31.57
CA ALA A 221 16.64 -12.60 31.53
C ALA A 221 17.84 -13.00 30.64
N MET A 222 18.21 -12.24 29.60
CA MET A 222 19.25 -12.63 28.62
C MET A 222 20.54 -11.80 28.65
N ALA A 223 20.58 -10.65 29.34
CA ALA A 223 21.78 -9.82 29.43
C ALA A 223 23.01 -10.63 29.86
N GLY A 224 24.16 -10.36 29.21
CA GLY A 224 25.39 -11.14 29.36
C GLY A 224 25.62 -12.12 28.19
N PRO A 225 26.17 -13.33 28.44
CA PRO A 225 26.63 -14.22 27.37
C PRO A 225 25.59 -14.57 26.29
N ALA A 226 24.31 -14.72 26.66
CA ALA A 226 23.25 -15.03 25.70
C ALA A 226 23.02 -13.87 24.71
N ALA A 227 22.93 -12.65 25.24
CA ALA A 227 22.77 -11.44 24.45
C ALA A 227 24.02 -11.11 23.61
N ARG A 228 25.23 -11.39 24.11
CA ARG A 228 26.48 -11.24 23.34
C ARG A 228 26.57 -12.20 22.15
N ARG A 229 26.10 -13.44 22.33
CA ARG A 229 26.06 -14.43 21.23
C ARG A 229 25.09 -13.99 20.13
N ASN A 230 23.91 -13.50 20.51
CA ASN A 230 22.92 -13.00 19.57
C ASN A 230 22.03 -11.95 20.24
N ASN A 231 22.13 -10.70 19.78
CA ASN A 231 21.41 -9.57 20.34
C ASN A 231 19.88 -9.70 20.19
N ILE A 232 19.37 -10.53 19.27
CA ILE A 232 17.93 -10.82 19.13
C ILE A 232 17.34 -11.28 20.47
N ALA A 233 18.13 -11.92 21.33
CA ALA A 233 17.68 -12.44 22.62
C ALA A 233 17.23 -11.36 23.63
N VAL A 234 17.53 -10.08 23.39
CA VAL A 234 17.04 -8.95 24.21
C VAL A 234 15.80 -8.25 23.63
N TYR A 235 15.39 -8.60 22.41
CA TYR A 235 14.17 -8.11 21.77
C TYR A 235 12.99 -9.03 22.09
N ASN A 236 11.82 -8.45 22.34
CA ASN A 236 10.60 -9.21 22.64
C ASN A 236 9.84 -9.62 21.36
N CYS A 237 9.84 -8.75 20.34
CA CYS A 237 9.02 -8.90 19.15
C CYS A 237 9.82 -8.52 17.91
N SER A 238 9.54 -9.18 16.80
CA SER A 238 10.05 -8.89 15.46
C SER A 238 8.92 -8.91 14.43
N TYR A 239 9.23 -8.49 13.20
CA TYR A 239 8.34 -8.61 12.06
C TYR A 239 9.13 -8.92 10.78
N MET A 240 8.60 -9.78 9.90
CA MET A 240 9.14 -10.01 8.56
C MET A 240 8.06 -10.35 7.50
N PRO A 241 8.19 -9.91 6.24
CA PRO A 241 7.42 -10.50 5.15
C PRO A 241 7.91 -11.92 4.85
N VAL A 242 7.00 -12.84 4.49
CA VAL A 242 7.35 -14.18 4.03
C VAL A 242 7.50 -14.15 2.51
N ASN A 243 8.72 -13.86 2.05
CA ASN A 243 9.02 -13.64 0.63
C ASN A 243 10.20 -14.47 0.08
N SER A 244 10.84 -15.28 0.91
CA SER A 244 11.93 -16.17 0.50
C SER A 244 12.04 -17.38 1.42
N LEU A 245 12.80 -18.41 1.02
CA LEU A 245 13.07 -19.58 1.88
C LEU A 245 13.70 -19.16 3.22
N ASP A 246 14.50 -18.09 3.19
CA ASP A 246 15.21 -17.55 4.36
C ASP A 246 14.25 -17.02 5.42
N SER A 247 13.04 -16.57 5.05
CA SER A 247 12.03 -16.14 6.01
C SER A 247 11.74 -17.23 7.05
N PHE A 248 11.65 -18.51 6.65
CA PHE A 248 11.39 -19.62 7.56
C PHE A 248 12.60 -19.94 8.46
N VAL A 249 13.80 -19.79 7.90
CA VAL A 249 15.08 -20.01 8.60
C VAL A 249 15.29 -18.93 9.67
N GLU A 250 15.08 -17.66 9.32
CA GLU A 250 15.17 -16.54 10.24
C GLU A 250 14.11 -16.62 11.34
N ALA A 251 12.86 -16.96 10.97
CA ALA A 251 11.79 -17.15 11.94
C ALA A 251 12.16 -18.19 13.01
N LEU A 252 12.83 -19.28 12.64
CA LEU A 252 13.31 -20.28 13.59
C LEU A 252 14.36 -19.69 14.54
N ILE A 253 15.37 -19.00 14.02
CA ILE A 253 16.44 -18.39 14.83
C ILE A 253 15.88 -17.36 15.82
N ILE A 254 14.96 -16.52 15.35
CA ILE A 254 14.33 -15.48 16.17
C ILE A 254 13.48 -16.13 17.28
N SER A 255 12.67 -17.13 16.91
CA SER A 255 11.82 -17.83 17.87
C SER A 255 12.65 -18.60 18.91
N MET A 256 13.72 -19.29 18.50
CA MET A 256 14.68 -19.95 19.40
C MET A 256 15.48 -18.96 20.26
N SER A 257 15.48 -17.67 19.92
CA SER A 257 16.04 -16.60 20.75
C SER A 257 15.04 -16.05 21.77
N GLY A 258 13.81 -16.56 21.77
CA GLY A 258 12.74 -16.16 22.68
C GLY A 258 12.07 -14.84 22.28
N CYS A 259 12.23 -14.43 21.03
CA CYS A 259 11.59 -13.25 20.44
C CYS A 259 10.37 -13.70 19.62
N GLY A 260 9.23 -13.05 19.80
CA GLY A 260 8.01 -13.34 19.04
C GLY A 260 8.13 -12.87 17.59
N VAL A 261 7.55 -13.63 16.66
CA VAL A 261 7.67 -13.36 15.22
C VAL A 261 6.32 -12.95 14.64
N GLY A 262 6.18 -11.67 14.31
CA GLY A 262 5.16 -11.24 13.37
C GLY A 262 5.59 -11.54 11.95
N PHE A 263 4.68 -12.02 11.12
CA PHE A 263 4.99 -12.26 9.72
C PHE A 263 3.82 -11.92 8.81
N SER A 264 4.10 -11.62 7.54
CA SER A 264 3.06 -11.41 6.53
C SER A 264 3.14 -12.44 5.42
N VAL A 265 2.02 -13.12 5.18
CA VAL A 265 1.78 -14.03 4.06
C VAL A 265 0.87 -13.40 3.00
N GLU A 266 0.72 -12.07 2.98
CA GLU A 266 0.06 -11.36 1.88
C GLU A 266 0.60 -11.88 0.53
N ARG A 267 -0.27 -12.08 -0.47
CA ARG A 267 0.03 -12.66 -1.79
C ARG A 267 1.24 -12.00 -2.42
N ARG A 268 1.36 -10.67 -2.32
CA ARG A 268 2.51 -9.89 -2.81
C ARG A 268 3.88 -10.36 -2.32
N TYR A 269 3.95 -11.03 -1.17
CA TYR A 269 5.18 -11.62 -0.63
C TYR A 269 5.33 -13.08 -1.05
N VAL A 270 4.27 -13.88 -0.91
CA VAL A 270 4.33 -15.32 -1.17
C VAL A 270 4.50 -15.64 -2.67
N GLU A 271 4.00 -14.79 -3.56
CA GLU A 271 4.21 -14.90 -5.02
C GLU A 271 5.67 -14.68 -5.45
N GLN A 272 6.56 -14.21 -4.56
CA GLN A 272 7.98 -14.04 -4.84
C GLN A 272 8.76 -15.36 -4.82
N PHE A 273 8.19 -16.42 -4.22
CA PHE A 273 8.83 -17.73 -4.16
C PHE A 273 8.99 -18.36 -5.55
N PRO A 274 10.06 -19.15 -5.79
CA PRO A 274 10.18 -19.89 -7.02
C PRO A 274 9.10 -20.99 -7.12
N ARG A 275 8.82 -21.40 -8.36
CA ARG A 275 7.99 -22.58 -8.62
C ARG A 275 8.65 -23.81 -7.99
N ILE A 276 7.86 -24.67 -7.36
CA ILE A 276 8.36 -25.89 -6.74
C ILE A 276 8.58 -26.93 -7.85
N ALA A 277 9.82 -27.38 -8.02
CA ALA A 277 10.14 -28.41 -9.00
C ALA A 277 9.52 -29.76 -8.60
N ARG A 278 9.21 -30.61 -9.60
CA ARG A 278 8.81 -32.00 -9.34
C ARG A 278 10.01 -32.79 -8.83
N GLN A 279 9.78 -33.70 -7.89
CA GLN A 279 10.81 -34.54 -7.32
C GLN A 279 11.45 -35.43 -8.40
N LYS A 280 12.77 -35.40 -8.49
CA LYS A 280 13.55 -36.12 -9.50
C LYS A 280 13.76 -37.60 -9.16
N GLY A 281 13.51 -37.99 -7.91
CA GLY A 281 13.66 -39.37 -7.44
C GLY A 281 15.11 -39.78 -7.12
N ASN A 282 16.02 -38.81 -7.00
CA ASN A 282 17.38 -39.08 -6.55
C ASN A 282 17.39 -39.57 -5.08
N PRO A 283 18.34 -40.42 -4.68
CA PRO A 283 18.52 -40.77 -3.27
C PRO A 283 18.75 -39.51 -2.41
N PRO A 284 18.11 -39.40 -1.24
CA PRO A 284 18.25 -38.22 -0.39
C PRO A 284 19.68 -38.08 0.10
N THR A 285 20.20 -36.86 0.04
CA THR A 285 21.49 -36.53 0.68
C THR A 285 21.35 -36.62 2.19
N ILE A 286 22.39 -37.06 2.91
CA ILE A 286 22.36 -37.13 4.38
C ILE A 286 22.98 -35.86 4.95
N PHE A 287 22.27 -35.18 5.84
CA PHE A 287 22.77 -34.04 6.60
C PHE A 287 22.73 -34.33 8.11
N VAL A 288 23.91 -34.36 8.74
CA VAL A 288 24.06 -34.47 10.20
C VAL A 288 23.81 -33.09 10.81
N VAL A 289 22.78 -32.97 11.64
CA VAL A 289 22.34 -31.70 12.24
C VAL A 289 23.24 -31.34 13.42
N PRO A 290 24.00 -30.23 13.37
CA PRO A 290 24.82 -29.80 14.51
C PRO A 290 23.95 -29.41 15.72
N ASP A 291 24.47 -29.63 16.94
CA ASP A 291 23.80 -29.32 18.21
C ASP A 291 23.81 -27.83 18.57
N SER A 292 23.23 -27.00 17.70
CA SER A 292 23.11 -25.56 17.89
C SER A 292 21.85 -25.00 17.21
N SER A 293 21.39 -23.82 17.64
CA SER A 293 20.27 -23.12 16.98
C SER A 293 20.59 -22.82 15.51
N GLU A 294 21.85 -22.51 15.22
CA GLU A 294 22.34 -22.27 13.86
C GLU A 294 22.38 -23.57 13.03
N GLY A 295 22.72 -24.71 13.63
CA GLY A 295 22.64 -26.03 13.00
C GLY A 295 21.22 -26.45 12.66
N TRP A 296 20.26 -26.14 13.53
CA TRP A 296 18.83 -26.32 13.26
C TRP A 296 18.36 -25.45 12.09
N ALA A 297 18.76 -24.17 12.09
CA ALA A 297 18.46 -23.25 11.00
C ALA A 297 19.08 -23.71 9.66
N GLN A 298 20.30 -24.27 9.70
CA GLN A 298 20.94 -24.85 8.53
C GLN A 298 20.17 -26.07 8.01
N ALA A 299 19.67 -26.95 8.89
CA ALA A 299 18.84 -28.08 8.50
C ALA A 299 17.56 -27.62 7.77
N VAL A 300 16.88 -26.60 8.31
CA VAL A 300 15.70 -26.00 7.66
C VAL A 300 16.06 -25.42 6.29
N ARG A 301 17.15 -24.66 6.18
CA ARG A 301 17.60 -24.08 4.90
C ARG A 301 17.88 -25.17 3.86
N ILE A 302 18.59 -26.23 4.25
CA ILE A 302 18.93 -27.35 3.36
C ILE A 302 17.67 -28.07 2.90
N GLY A 303 16.76 -28.41 3.82
CA GLY A 303 15.49 -29.05 3.50
C GLY A 303 14.67 -28.22 2.52
N LEU A 304 14.37 -26.97 2.86
CA LEU A 304 13.62 -26.05 2.00
C LEU A 304 14.24 -25.92 0.62
N THR A 305 15.56 -25.75 0.54
CA THR A 305 16.28 -25.62 -0.75
C THR A 305 16.17 -26.90 -1.58
N ALA A 306 16.39 -28.06 -0.97
CA ALA A 306 16.30 -29.35 -1.66
C ALA A 306 14.89 -29.57 -2.22
N TRP A 307 13.87 -29.42 -1.37
CA TRP A 307 12.49 -29.71 -1.75
C TRP A 307 11.94 -28.78 -2.84
N PHE A 308 12.31 -27.49 -2.81
CA PHE A 308 11.94 -26.54 -3.88
C PHE A 308 12.64 -26.87 -5.22
N ASN A 309 13.87 -27.41 -5.18
CA ASN A 309 14.65 -27.76 -6.36
C ASN A 309 14.39 -29.18 -6.90
N GLY A 310 13.43 -29.92 -6.31
CA GLY A 310 13.07 -31.26 -6.73
C GLY A 310 14.03 -32.34 -6.25
N GLU A 311 14.86 -32.03 -5.25
CA GLU A 311 15.73 -32.95 -4.53
C GLU A 311 15.14 -33.28 -3.15
N ASP A 312 15.80 -34.18 -2.42
CA ASP A 312 15.40 -34.56 -1.07
C ASP A 312 16.61 -34.73 -0.14
N VAL A 313 16.35 -34.74 1.16
CA VAL A 313 17.37 -34.81 2.22
C VAL A 313 16.89 -35.66 3.39
N ALA A 314 17.78 -36.49 3.91
CA ALA A 314 17.62 -37.26 5.13
C ALA A 314 18.43 -36.60 6.25
N PHE A 315 17.78 -36.29 7.37
CA PHE A 315 18.42 -35.63 8.50
C PHE A 315 18.86 -36.65 9.56
N ASP A 316 20.14 -36.62 9.90
CA ASP A 316 20.67 -37.33 11.06
C ASP A 316 20.72 -36.39 12.27
N TYR A 317 20.07 -36.79 13.35
CA TYR A 317 19.95 -36.01 14.60
C TYR A 317 20.84 -36.54 15.72
N SER A 318 21.75 -37.47 15.42
CA SER A 318 22.64 -38.14 16.39
C SER A 318 23.42 -37.17 17.28
N GLU A 319 23.85 -36.04 16.73
CA GLU A 319 24.59 -35.01 17.47
C GLU A 319 23.70 -34.11 18.35
N VAL A 320 22.39 -34.02 18.06
CA VAL A 320 21.48 -33.12 18.79
C VAL A 320 21.22 -33.66 20.19
N ARG A 321 21.44 -32.81 21.20
CA ARG A 321 21.28 -33.19 22.62
C ARG A 321 19.88 -33.71 22.95
N PRO A 322 19.74 -34.66 23.90
CA PRO A 322 18.46 -35.23 24.27
C PRO A 322 17.54 -34.23 25.01
N ALA A 323 16.25 -34.52 25.01
CA ALA A 323 15.27 -33.77 25.77
C ALA A 323 15.61 -33.75 27.28
N GLY A 324 15.45 -32.59 27.91
CA GLY A 324 15.77 -32.39 29.32
C GLY A 324 17.21 -31.95 29.60
N ALA A 325 18.13 -32.00 28.63
CA ALA A 325 19.51 -31.55 28.79
C ALA A 325 19.57 -30.05 29.18
N PRO A 326 20.40 -29.64 30.16
CA PRO A 326 20.49 -28.23 30.58
C PRO A 326 21.01 -27.30 29.48
N LEU A 327 20.39 -26.12 29.35
CA LEU A 327 20.87 -25.05 28.46
C LEU A 327 21.65 -24.01 29.29
N GLN A 328 22.99 -24.12 29.31
CA GLN A 328 23.81 -23.28 30.20
C GLN A 328 23.78 -21.78 29.86
N ILE A 329 23.75 -21.42 28.57
CA ILE A 329 23.83 -20.01 28.15
C ILE A 329 22.48 -19.29 28.30
N LYS A 330 21.41 -19.83 27.73
CA LYS A 330 20.07 -19.21 27.71
C LYS A 330 19.21 -19.55 28.93
N GLY A 331 19.62 -20.53 29.75
CA GLY A 331 18.82 -21.10 30.82
C GLY A 331 17.74 -22.07 30.30
N GLY A 332 17.20 -22.90 31.19
CA GLY A 332 16.15 -23.87 30.87
C GLY A 332 16.69 -25.25 30.44
N ARG A 333 15.84 -26.03 29.76
CA ARG A 333 16.13 -27.40 29.31
C ARG A 333 15.82 -27.56 27.82
N ALA A 334 16.61 -28.37 27.15
CA ALA A 334 16.45 -28.70 25.73
C ALA A 334 15.18 -29.52 25.49
N SER A 335 14.56 -29.35 24.33
CA SER A 335 13.39 -30.11 23.88
C SER A 335 13.74 -31.44 23.20
N GLY A 336 15.02 -31.68 22.90
CA GLY A 336 15.46 -32.80 22.07
C GLY A 336 15.24 -32.53 20.57
N PRO A 337 15.58 -33.50 19.69
CA PRO A 337 15.48 -33.32 18.24
C PRO A 337 14.06 -33.43 17.67
N GLU A 338 13.12 -34.03 18.41
CA GLU A 338 11.79 -34.37 17.91
C GLU A 338 10.97 -33.18 17.36
N PRO A 339 10.98 -31.99 17.99
CA PRO A 339 10.26 -30.84 17.44
C PRO A 339 10.80 -30.39 16.08
N LEU A 340 12.13 -30.40 15.89
CA LEU A 340 12.75 -30.07 14.60
C LEU A 340 12.36 -31.10 13.53
N ARG A 341 12.41 -32.40 13.88
CA ARG A 341 12.04 -33.49 12.98
C ARG A 341 10.60 -33.32 12.47
N LYS A 342 9.63 -33.15 13.38
CA LYS A 342 8.22 -32.93 13.02
C LYS A 342 8.02 -31.72 12.12
N MET A 343 8.73 -30.63 12.40
CA MET A 343 8.64 -29.41 11.60
C MET A 343 9.20 -29.61 10.20
N LEU A 344 10.36 -30.27 10.06
CA LEU A 344 10.95 -30.57 8.75
C LEU A 344 10.05 -31.51 7.94
N ASP A 345 9.51 -32.56 8.55
CA ASP A 345 8.57 -33.48 7.90
C ASP A 345 7.27 -32.77 7.45
N PHE A 346 6.75 -31.88 8.29
CA PHE A 346 5.57 -31.08 7.97
C PHE A 346 5.85 -30.12 6.80
N ALA A 347 6.95 -29.38 6.85
CA ALA A 347 7.36 -28.47 5.80
C ALA A 347 7.58 -29.22 4.47
N ARG A 348 8.29 -30.35 4.51
CA ARG A 348 8.47 -31.25 3.36
C ARG A 348 7.11 -31.65 2.78
N THR A 349 6.19 -32.15 3.60
CA THR A 349 4.87 -32.61 3.15
C THR A 349 4.08 -31.49 2.47
N ARG A 350 4.06 -30.28 3.05
CA ARG A 350 3.36 -29.12 2.48
C ARG A 350 3.98 -28.64 1.16
N ILE A 351 5.31 -28.58 1.07
CA ILE A 351 6.01 -28.18 -0.15
C ILE A 351 5.81 -29.22 -1.25
N LEU A 352 5.98 -30.50 -0.92
CA LEU A 352 5.87 -31.58 -1.90
C LEU A 352 4.44 -31.75 -2.42
N ALA A 353 3.41 -31.42 -1.65
CA ALA A 353 2.03 -31.38 -2.12
C ALA A 353 1.78 -30.31 -3.22
N ARG A 354 2.72 -29.37 -3.39
CA ARG A 354 2.65 -28.27 -4.37
C ARG A 354 3.66 -28.42 -5.52
N GLN A 355 4.24 -29.61 -5.70
CA GLN A 355 5.16 -29.89 -6.79
C GLN A 355 4.58 -29.55 -8.17
N GLY A 356 5.37 -28.89 -8.99
CA GLY A 356 4.95 -28.37 -10.29
C GLY A 356 4.10 -27.10 -10.20
N GLY A 357 3.85 -26.55 -9.01
CA GLY A 357 3.07 -25.34 -8.78
C GLY A 357 3.81 -24.31 -7.92
N PHE A 358 3.04 -23.45 -7.27
CA PHE A 358 3.53 -22.39 -6.39
C PHE A 358 3.01 -22.58 -4.97
N LEU A 359 3.73 -22.02 -4.00
CA LEU A 359 3.29 -21.95 -2.61
C LEU A 359 2.12 -20.96 -2.50
N ARG A 360 1.09 -21.28 -1.70
CA ARG A 360 -0.01 -20.35 -1.40
C ARG A 360 0.20 -19.65 -0.05
N PRO A 361 -0.46 -18.52 0.21
CA PRO A 361 -0.47 -17.87 1.52
C PRO A 361 -0.71 -18.83 2.69
N LEU A 362 -1.72 -19.71 2.56
CA LEU A 362 -2.04 -20.70 3.58
C LEU A 362 -0.93 -21.74 3.80
N ASP A 363 -0.25 -22.17 2.72
CA ASP A 363 0.84 -23.14 2.84
C ASP A 363 2.05 -22.48 3.53
N ALA A 364 2.37 -21.22 3.19
CA ALA A 364 3.41 -20.44 3.86
C ALA A 364 3.08 -20.17 5.34
N HIS A 365 1.82 -19.84 5.64
CA HIS A 365 1.33 -19.68 7.01
C HIS A 365 1.49 -20.96 7.83
N ASP A 366 1.10 -22.11 7.27
CA ASP A 366 1.20 -23.41 7.92
C ASP A 366 2.67 -23.77 8.23
N ILE A 367 3.60 -23.52 7.30
CA ILE A 367 5.03 -23.77 7.53
C ILE A 367 5.56 -22.84 8.62
N MET A 368 5.20 -21.54 8.64
CA MET A 368 5.59 -20.63 9.72
C MET A 368 5.05 -21.05 11.08
N CYS A 369 3.79 -21.47 11.14
CA CYS A 369 3.19 -22.00 12.34
C CYS A 369 3.92 -23.26 12.85
N SER A 370 4.38 -24.12 11.93
CA SER A 370 5.19 -25.29 12.28
C SER A 370 6.62 -24.93 12.74
N VAL A 371 7.24 -23.87 12.19
CA VAL A 371 8.47 -23.29 12.74
C VAL A 371 8.26 -22.90 14.21
N GLY A 372 7.10 -22.30 14.51
CA GLY A 372 6.70 -21.94 15.87
C GLY A 372 6.69 -23.13 16.83
N ASP A 373 6.21 -24.30 16.41
CA ASP A 373 6.20 -25.54 17.21
C ASP A 373 7.62 -26.04 17.51
N ALA A 374 8.52 -25.99 16.51
CA ALA A 374 9.90 -26.42 16.70
C ALA A 374 10.67 -25.57 17.72
N ALA A 375 10.37 -24.27 17.79
CA ALA A 375 11.05 -23.32 18.66
C ALA A 375 10.60 -23.37 20.14
N VAL A 376 9.63 -24.23 20.50
CA VAL A 376 9.12 -24.33 21.87
C VAL A 376 10.17 -25.01 22.78
N SER A 377 10.94 -24.21 23.51
CA SER A 377 11.89 -24.73 24.51
C SER A 377 11.14 -25.31 25.72
N GLY A 378 11.42 -26.58 26.04
CA GLY A 378 10.98 -27.23 27.29
C GLY A 378 9.49 -27.57 27.39
N GLY A 379 8.69 -27.41 26.33
CA GLY A 379 7.29 -27.84 26.29
C GLY A 379 6.28 -27.01 27.09
N VAL A 380 6.66 -25.82 27.59
CA VAL A 380 5.82 -25.06 28.55
C VAL A 380 5.23 -23.75 27.97
N ARG A 381 5.53 -23.36 26.72
CA ARG A 381 4.91 -22.16 26.13
C ARG A 381 4.94 -22.16 24.59
N ARG A 382 3.76 -21.99 23.97
CA ARG A 382 3.60 -21.70 22.53
C ARG A 382 4.46 -20.50 22.11
N THR A 383 5.07 -20.58 20.93
CA THR A 383 5.76 -19.43 20.33
C THR A 383 4.73 -18.34 20.06
N ALA A 384 5.08 -17.08 20.34
CA ALA A 384 4.19 -15.95 20.11
C ALA A 384 4.35 -15.48 18.65
N MET A 385 3.41 -15.86 17.78
CA MET A 385 3.41 -15.41 16.39
C MET A 385 2.12 -14.65 16.04
N ILE A 386 2.23 -13.77 15.04
CA ILE A 386 1.08 -13.11 14.41
C ILE A 386 1.24 -13.18 12.89
N SER A 387 0.18 -13.60 12.19
CA SER A 387 0.17 -13.75 10.74
C SER A 387 -0.71 -12.66 10.11
N LEU A 388 -0.11 -11.79 9.30
CA LEU A 388 -0.83 -10.84 8.46
C LEU A 388 -1.13 -11.46 7.09
N PHE A 389 -2.33 -11.26 6.58
CA PHE A 389 -2.77 -11.78 5.28
C PHE A 389 -3.70 -10.79 4.57
N ASP A 390 -3.91 -10.92 3.25
CA ASP A 390 -4.78 -9.99 2.51
C ASP A 390 -6.23 -10.08 2.98
N TYR A 391 -6.92 -8.94 3.07
CA TYR A 391 -8.31 -8.88 3.49
C TYR A 391 -9.23 -9.84 2.72
N ASP A 392 -9.04 -9.98 1.41
CA ASP A 392 -9.86 -10.80 0.52
C ASP A 392 -9.39 -12.26 0.39
N ASP A 393 -8.39 -12.69 1.16
CA ASP A 393 -7.97 -14.10 1.21
C ASP A 393 -8.90 -14.90 2.15
N LEU A 394 -9.95 -15.47 1.57
CA LEU A 394 -10.94 -16.28 2.29
C LEU A 394 -10.34 -17.58 2.83
N GLU A 395 -9.35 -18.18 2.18
CA GLU A 395 -8.69 -19.39 2.70
C GLU A 395 -7.97 -19.06 4.02
N MET A 396 -7.23 -17.96 4.05
CA MET A 396 -6.57 -17.49 5.27
C MET A 396 -7.57 -17.01 6.33
N ARG A 397 -8.65 -16.32 5.92
CA ARG A 397 -9.70 -15.85 6.84
C ARG A 397 -10.34 -17.00 7.62
N HIS A 398 -10.65 -18.09 6.94
CA HIS A 398 -11.38 -19.23 7.49
C HIS A 398 -10.46 -20.40 7.90
N CYS A 399 -9.14 -20.25 7.84
CA CYS A 399 -8.20 -21.37 8.11
C CYS A 399 -8.24 -21.88 9.55
N LYS A 400 -8.86 -21.14 10.48
CA LYS A 400 -9.03 -21.52 11.89
C LYS A 400 -10.50 -21.72 12.28
N ASP A 401 -11.36 -21.90 11.29
CA ASP A 401 -12.77 -22.26 11.51
C ASP A 401 -12.92 -23.77 11.75
N GLY A 402 -14.04 -24.16 12.35
CA GLY A 402 -14.33 -25.56 12.65
C GLY A 402 -13.25 -26.24 13.50
N ASP A 403 -13.05 -27.54 13.30
CA ASP A 403 -12.17 -28.39 14.11
C ASP A 403 -10.69 -28.36 13.67
N PHE A 404 -10.17 -27.17 13.35
CA PHE A 404 -8.79 -27.03 12.84
C PHE A 404 -7.73 -27.56 13.81
N TRP A 405 -7.98 -27.59 15.12
CA TRP A 405 -7.02 -28.10 16.10
C TRP A 405 -6.79 -29.61 16.01
N HIS A 406 -7.71 -30.37 15.41
CA HIS A 406 -7.51 -31.79 15.16
C HIS A 406 -6.70 -32.03 13.88
N THR A 407 -6.90 -31.22 12.85
CA THR A 407 -6.35 -31.44 11.51
C THR A 407 -5.13 -30.56 11.19
N ASN A 408 -5.00 -29.41 11.85
CA ASN A 408 -4.02 -28.35 11.61
C ASN A 408 -3.65 -27.63 12.93
N SER A 409 -3.32 -28.41 13.97
CA SER A 409 -3.01 -27.91 15.32
C SER A 409 -1.90 -26.85 15.36
N GLN A 410 -0.94 -26.87 14.42
CA GLN A 410 0.15 -25.90 14.34
C GLN A 410 -0.36 -24.45 14.24
N ARG A 411 -1.55 -24.23 13.66
CA ARG A 411 -2.15 -22.89 13.49
C ARG A 411 -2.44 -22.18 14.81
N TRP A 412 -2.34 -22.85 15.96
CA TRP A 412 -2.39 -22.22 17.28
C TRP A 412 -1.20 -21.31 17.60
N ASN A 413 -0.09 -21.45 16.88
CA ASN A 413 1.10 -20.63 17.12
C ASN A 413 0.93 -19.18 16.66
N ALA A 414 0.06 -18.93 15.69
CA ALA A 414 -0.21 -17.59 15.19
C ALA A 414 -1.63 -17.14 15.51
N ASN A 415 -1.74 -15.89 15.95
CA ASN A 415 -3.00 -15.17 15.81
C ASN A 415 -3.05 -14.53 14.41
N ASN A 416 -4.17 -14.64 13.71
CA ASN A 416 -4.26 -14.24 12.31
C ASN A 416 -4.96 -12.88 12.21
N SER A 417 -4.45 -11.98 11.38
CA SER A 417 -5.05 -10.66 11.18
C SER A 417 -5.10 -10.27 9.71
N ALA A 418 -6.27 -9.82 9.27
CA ALA A 418 -6.46 -9.33 7.92
C ALA A 418 -5.86 -7.92 7.78
N VAL A 419 -5.06 -7.72 6.75
CA VAL A 419 -4.58 -6.42 6.34
C VAL A 419 -5.69 -5.74 5.55
N TRP A 420 -6.33 -4.76 6.17
CA TRP A 420 -7.40 -4.01 5.52
C TRP A 420 -6.87 -3.21 4.33
N PRO A 421 -7.63 -3.15 3.22
CA PRO A 421 -7.20 -2.44 2.04
C PRO A 421 -7.09 -0.94 2.33
N GLU A 422 -6.34 -0.23 1.48
CA GLU A 422 -6.17 1.22 1.61
C GLU A 422 -7.46 2.00 1.29
N ARG A 423 -8.36 1.39 0.51
CA ARG A 423 -9.70 1.94 0.29
C ARG A 423 -10.57 1.82 1.53
N GLU A 424 -11.56 2.69 1.64
CA GLU A 424 -12.61 2.55 2.64
C GLU A 424 -13.42 1.26 2.42
N LEU A 425 -13.73 0.59 3.53
CA LEU A 425 -14.64 -0.55 3.56
C LEU A 425 -16.06 -0.05 3.80
N THR A 426 -17.02 -0.64 3.10
CA THR A 426 -18.44 -0.36 3.32
C THR A 426 -18.90 -0.91 4.67
N GLN A 427 -19.99 -0.37 5.22
CA GLN A 427 -20.57 -0.92 6.47
C GLN A 427 -20.93 -2.40 6.34
N THR A 428 -21.39 -2.84 5.16
CA THR A 428 -21.70 -4.24 4.90
C THR A 428 -20.44 -5.11 4.95
N GLU A 429 -19.33 -4.66 4.37
CA GLU A 429 -18.04 -5.38 4.43
C GLU A 429 -17.53 -5.51 5.87
N VAL A 430 -17.55 -4.42 6.63
CA VAL A 430 -17.17 -4.43 8.05
C VAL A 430 -18.09 -5.34 8.86
N THR A 431 -19.40 -5.24 8.66
CA THR A 431 -20.40 -6.08 9.33
C THR A 431 -20.15 -7.56 9.03
N ARG A 432 -19.92 -7.91 7.77
CA ARG A 432 -19.63 -9.30 7.40
C ARG A 432 -18.33 -9.80 8.03
N PHE A 433 -17.28 -8.98 8.03
CA PHE A 433 -16.00 -9.33 8.67
C PHE A 433 -16.16 -9.58 10.18
N VAL A 434 -16.94 -8.73 10.87
CA VAL A 434 -17.24 -8.93 12.30
C VAL A 434 -18.10 -10.17 12.54
N LEU A 435 -19.08 -10.44 11.66
CA LEU A 435 -19.87 -11.67 11.74
C LEU A 435 -19.00 -12.91 11.55
N ASP A 436 -18.06 -12.91 10.60
CA ASP A 436 -17.11 -14.03 10.41
C ASP A 436 -16.31 -14.30 11.72
N MET A 437 -15.88 -13.24 12.43
CA MET A 437 -15.19 -13.36 13.72
C MET A 437 -16.05 -13.97 14.84
N VAL A 438 -17.35 -13.67 14.82
CA VAL A 438 -18.33 -14.21 15.79
C VAL A 438 -18.67 -15.66 15.43
N GLU A 439 -18.93 -15.93 14.16
CA GLU A 439 -19.27 -17.26 13.62
C GLU A 439 -18.13 -18.27 13.85
N SER A 440 -16.87 -17.84 13.76
CA SER A 440 -15.72 -18.71 14.06
C SER A 440 -15.64 -19.12 15.54
N GLY A 441 -16.24 -18.34 16.45
CA GLY A 441 -16.18 -18.56 17.90
C GLY A 441 -14.80 -18.31 18.52
N ARG A 442 -13.88 -17.65 17.79
CA ARG A 442 -12.48 -17.46 18.21
C ARG A 442 -12.08 -16.00 18.45
N GLY A 443 -12.88 -15.04 17.99
CA GLY A 443 -12.48 -13.62 17.96
C GLY A 443 -11.37 -13.36 16.93
N GLU A 444 -11.29 -14.18 15.89
CA GLU A 444 -10.34 -14.08 14.78
C GLU A 444 -11.09 -14.07 13.43
N PRO A 445 -10.52 -13.45 12.38
CA PRO A 445 -9.21 -12.78 12.35
C PRO A 445 -9.19 -11.38 12.96
N GLY A 446 -8.06 -11.00 13.56
CA GLY A 446 -7.80 -9.61 13.95
C GLY A 446 -7.70 -8.66 12.75
N ILE A 447 -7.51 -7.38 13.03
CA ILE A 447 -7.50 -6.31 12.02
C ILE A 447 -6.16 -5.59 12.08
N PHE A 448 -5.52 -5.44 10.93
CA PHE A 448 -4.35 -4.56 10.78
C PHE A 448 -4.58 -3.54 9.67
N ASN A 449 -4.61 -2.26 10.02
CA ASN A 449 -4.67 -1.17 9.04
C ASN A 449 -3.27 -0.61 8.82
N ARG A 450 -2.65 -0.98 7.69
CA ARG A 450 -1.29 -0.58 7.33
C ARG A 450 -1.18 0.94 7.16
N ARG A 451 -2.15 1.56 6.48
CA ARG A 451 -2.16 3.01 6.24
C ARG A 451 -2.20 3.77 7.56
N ALA A 452 -3.10 3.40 8.47
CA ALA A 452 -3.18 4.01 9.79
C ALA A 452 -1.89 3.83 10.61
N ALA A 453 -1.25 2.66 10.54
CA ALA A 453 0.03 2.43 11.23
C ALA A 453 1.16 3.30 10.66
N VAL A 454 1.16 3.54 9.34
CA VAL A 454 2.10 4.42 8.65
C VAL A 454 1.82 5.89 9.00
N ASP A 455 0.57 6.33 8.96
CA ASP A 455 0.18 7.72 9.19
C ASP A 455 0.36 8.15 10.65
N ASN A 456 0.14 7.24 11.61
CA ASN A 456 0.32 7.51 13.05
C ASN A 456 1.76 7.27 13.55
N ARG A 457 2.71 6.97 12.66
CA ARG A 457 4.10 6.74 13.09
C ARG A 457 4.71 8.05 13.58
N PRO A 458 5.44 8.05 14.72
CA PRO A 458 6.15 9.25 15.15
C PRO A 458 7.27 9.59 14.17
N ALA A 459 7.56 10.87 13.96
CA ALA A 459 8.53 11.38 12.97
C ALA A 459 9.93 10.73 13.05
N ARG A 460 10.34 10.26 14.23
CA ARG A 460 11.60 9.51 14.43
C ARG A 460 11.64 8.12 13.78
N ARG A 461 10.52 7.62 13.23
CA ARG A 461 10.43 6.31 12.56
C ARG A 461 10.22 6.50 11.06
N ALA A 462 11.08 5.88 10.26
CA ALA A 462 10.91 5.83 8.81
C ALA A 462 9.68 4.98 8.43
N ALA A 463 8.99 5.36 7.35
CA ALA A 463 8.07 4.44 6.68
C ALA A 463 8.86 3.31 6.03
N ALA A 464 8.37 2.09 6.13
CA ALA A 464 9.00 0.92 5.53
C ALA A 464 7.96 0.07 4.79
N GLU A 465 8.23 -0.18 3.51
CA GLU A 465 7.68 -1.28 2.72
C GLU A 465 8.87 -2.04 2.13
N PHE A 466 8.89 -3.38 2.25
CA PHE A 466 10.02 -4.20 1.80
C PHE A 466 9.68 -4.92 0.50
N GLY A 467 10.59 -4.90 -0.48
CA GLY A 467 10.52 -5.61 -1.77
C GLY A 467 11.90 -6.08 -2.22
N THR A 468 11.92 -7.06 -3.15
CA THR A 468 13.12 -7.73 -3.70
C THR A 468 13.52 -7.15 -5.06
N ASN A 469 14.80 -7.26 -5.45
CA ASN A 469 15.31 -6.81 -6.74
C ASN A 469 15.97 -7.96 -7.54
N PRO A 470 15.80 -8.01 -8.87
CA PRO A 470 16.60 -8.88 -9.72
C PRO A 470 18.04 -8.36 -9.80
N CYS A 471 19.00 -9.28 -9.91
CA CYS A 471 20.44 -8.97 -10.00
C CYS A 471 20.85 -8.76 -11.47
N VAL A 472 21.71 -7.78 -11.74
CA VAL A 472 22.22 -7.41 -13.08
C VAL A 472 23.71 -7.06 -12.96
N THR A 473 24.45 -7.04 -14.08
CA THR A 473 25.84 -6.55 -14.05
C THR A 473 25.89 -5.02 -13.96
N GLY A 474 26.99 -4.49 -13.42
CA GLY A 474 27.12 -3.07 -13.10
C GLY A 474 26.97 -2.10 -14.27
N ASP A 475 27.27 -2.56 -15.48
CA ASP A 475 27.18 -1.83 -16.75
C ASP A 475 25.76 -1.73 -17.31
N VAL A 476 24.80 -2.50 -16.78
CA VAL A 476 23.41 -2.47 -17.26
C VAL A 476 22.79 -1.10 -16.99
N LEU A 477 22.28 -0.49 -18.06
CA LEU A 477 21.57 0.77 -18.01
C LEU A 477 20.15 0.58 -17.47
N VAL A 478 19.81 1.34 -16.44
CA VAL A 478 18.46 1.40 -15.86
C VAL A 478 17.77 2.67 -16.38
N ALA A 479 16.57 2.53 -16.93
CA ALA A 479 15.75 3.67 -17.32
C ALA A 479 15.20 4.38 -16.08
N VAL A 480 15.70 5.59 -15.81
CA VAL A 480 15.38 6.38 -14.61
C VAL A 480 14.46 7.55 -14.95
N ALA A 481 13.53 7.84 -14.05
CA ALA A 481 12.49 8.86 -14.18
C ALA A 481 12.83 10.13 -13.35
N ASP A 482 14.12 10.46 -13.24
CA ASP A 482 14.63 11.64 -12.53
C ASP A 482 15.28 12.68 -13.45
N GLY A 483 15.16 12.51 -14.76
CA GLY A 483 15.72 13.40 -15.78
C GLY A 483 17.06 12.95 -16.37
N ARG A 484 17.73 11.94 -15.78
CA ARG A 484 19.00 11.42 -16.33
C ARG A 484 18.81 10.46 -17.52
N GLY A 485 17.57 10.04 -17.79
CA GLY A 485 17.22 9.14 -18.88
C GLY A 485 17.58 7.68 -18.58
N HIS A 486 18.86 7.34 -18.67
CA HIS A 486 19.35 5.99 -18.36
C HIS A 486 20.72 6.03 -17.70
N VAL A 487 20.86 5.31 -16.59
CA VAL A 487 22.04 5.34 -15.72
C VAL A 487 22.51 3.91 -15.45
N PRO A 488 23.83 3.62 -15.52
CA PRO A 488 24.35 2.32 -15.13
C PRO A 488 24.00 1.97 -13.69
N ILE A 489 23.54 0.74 -13.43
CA ILE A 489 23.18 0.29 -12.08
C ILE A 489 24.35 0.37 -11.10
N ALA A 490 25.61 0.23 -11.57
CA ALA A 490 26.79 0.44 -10.73
C ALA A 490 26.88 1.87 -10.20
N GLN A 491 26.54 2.87 -11.01
CA GLN A 491 26.50 4.26 -10.58
C GLN A 491 25.37 4.45 -9.56
N LEU A 492 24.17 3.94 -9.84
CA LEU A 492 23.05 4.02 -8.90
C LEU A 492 23.38 3.35 -7.56
N ALA A 493 24.06 2.20 -7.60
CA ALA A 493 24.53 1.49 -6.42
C ALA A 493 25.60 2.27 -5.63
N ALA A 494 26.51 2.96 -6.33
CA ALA A 494 27.50 3.82 -5.69
C ALA A 494 26.85 5.07 -5.06
N GLU A 495 25.79 5.61 -5.67
CA GLU A 495 25.02 6.73 -5.13
C GLU A 495 24.24 6.32 -3.87
N GLY A 496 23.80 5.06 -3.76
CA GLY A 496 23.17 4.50 -2.57
C GLY A 496 21.81 5.13 -2.21
N LYS A 497 21.15 5.78 -3.17
CA LYS A 497 19.88 6.49 -2.99
C LYS A 497 18.74 5.72 -3.66
N ASP A 498 17.52 5.96 -3.21
CA ASP A 498 16.33 5.53 -3.94
C ASP A 498 16.18 6.33 -5.23
N VAL A 499 15.83 5.67 -6.32
CA VAL A 499 15.82 6.26 -7.67
C VAL A 499 14.48 5.94 -8.33
N PRO A 500 13.75 6.91 -8.90
CA PRO A 500 12.52 6.61 -9.61
C PRO A 500 12.86 5.91 -10.94
N VAL A 501 12.18 4.81 -11.25
CA VAL A 501 12.39 4.00 -12.45
C VAL A 501 11.07 3.64 -13.11
N TYR A 502 11.12 3.34 -14.41
CA TYR A 502 9.97 2.85 -15.15
C TYR A 502 9.76 1.35 -14.91
N CYS A 503 8.51 0.95 -14.66
CA CYS A 503 8.12 -0.45 -14.51
C CYS A 503 6.70 -0.67 -15.08
N LEU A 504 6.20 -1.90 -14.98
CA LEU A 504 4.80 -2.19 -15.23
C LEU A 504 4.03 -2.23 -13.91
N ASP A 505 2.81 -1.70 -13.90
CA ASP A 505 1.87 -1.90 -12.80
C ASP A 505 1.21 -3.29 -12.86
N ASN A 506 0.33 -3.57 -11.90
CA ASN A 506 -0.43 -4.83 -11.82
C ASN A 506 -1.42 -5.04 -12.99
N ARG A 507 -1.70 -4.00 -13.78
CA ARG A 507 -2.52 -4.07 -15.01
C ARG A 507 -1.65 -4.13 -16.27
N GLY A 508 -0.33 -4.19 -16.11
CA GLY A 508 0.63 -4.21 -17.20
C GLY A 508 0.85 -2.85 -17.85
N LYS A 509 0.37 -1.73 -17.29
CA LYS A 509 0.64 -0.39 -17.81
C LYS A 509 1.99 0.14 -17.37
N VAL A 510 2.60 1.01 -18.17
CA VAL A 510 3.85 1.69 -17.79
C VAL A 510 3.57 2.63 -16.62
N ALA A 511 4.36 2.51 -15.56
CA ALA A 511 4.28 3.34 -14.36
C ALA A 511 5.68 3.71 -13.86
N VAL A 512 5.78 4.76 -13.05
CA VAL A 512 7.01 5.13 -12.34
C VAL A 512 6.93 4.65 -10.88
N ARG A 513 7.98 4.00 -10.39
CA ARG A 513 8.11 3.50 -9.00
C ARG A 513 9.52 3.71 -8.48
N TRP A 514 9.69 3.68 -7.16
CA TRP A 514 11.01 3.76 -6.54
C TRP A 514 11.80 2.44 -6.70
N LEU A 515 12.96 2.49 -7.35
CA LEU A 515 14.04 1.52 -7.18
C LEU A 515 14.69 1.77 -5.83
N ARG A 516 14.56 0.81 -4.91
CA ARG A 516 14.96 0.97 -3.50
C ARG A 516 16.36 0.45 -3.27
N HIS A 517 17.23 1.29 -2.70
CA HIS A 517 18.57 0.92 -2.25
C HIS A 517 19.33 0.03 -3.27
N PRO A 518 19.62 0.54 -4.48
CA PRO A 518 20.51 -0.15 -5.42
C PRO A 518 21.84 -0.45 -4.74
N ARG A 519 22.33 -1.68 -4.85
CA ARG A 519 23.56 -2.15 -4.19
C ARG A 519 24.13 -3.36 -4.90
N VAL A 520 25.41 -3.61 -4.69
CA VAL A 520 26.06 -4.85 -5.13
C VAL A 520 25.54 -6.01 -4.27
N THR A 521 24.97 -7.03 -4.90
CA THR A 521 24.38 -8.21 -4.24
C THR A 521 25.30 -9.42 -4.23
N GLY A 522 26.37 -9.41 -5.03
CA GLY A 522 27.36 -10.48 -5.09
C GLY A 522 28.49 -10.18 -6.07
N HIS A 523 29.61 -10.87 -5.90
CA HIS A 523 30.75 -10.85 -6.82
C HIS A 523 30.90 -12.20 -7.51
N GLN A 524 31.54 -12.21 -8.69
CA GLN A 524 31.90 -13.45 -9.42
C GLN A 524 30.73 -14.41 -9.69
N GLN A 525 29.52 -13.88 -9.91
CA GLN A 525 28.35 -14.70 -10.22
C GLN A 525 28.39 -15.17 -11.70
N PRO A 526 27.84 -16.35 -12.02
CA PRO A 526 27.60 -16.74 -13.40
C PRO A 526 26.73 -15.70 -14.12
N ILE A 527 27.26 -15.14 -15.19
CA ILE A 527 26.59 -14.15 -16.02
C ILE A 527 26.17 -14.74 -17.36
N PHE A 528 24.98 -14.38 -17.79
CA PHE A 528 24.34 -14.78 -19.04
C PHE A 528 24.20 -13.55 -19.92
N LYS A 529 24.48 -13.72 -21.21
CA LYS A 529 24.33 -12.67 -22.21
C LYS A 529 23.11 -12.97 -23.07
N VAL A 530 22.01 -12.28 -22.80
CA VAL A 530 20.78 -12.39 -23.57
C VAL A 530 20.91 -11.49 -24.80
N LYS A 531 20.95 -12.09 -26.00
CA LYS A 531 20.99 -11.37 -27.27
C LYS A 531 19.57 -11.18 -27.80
N LEU A 532 19.23 -9.96 -28.17
CA LEU A 532 17.95 -9.62 -28.79
C LEU A 532 18.07 -9.69 -30.32
N ASP A 533 16.91 -9.73 -30.98
CA ASP A 533 16.77 -9.82 -32.44
C ASP A 533 17.28 -8.57 -33.18
N ASP A 534 17.27 -7.42 -32.52
CA ASP A 534 17.87 -6.17 -33.01
C ASP A 534 19.41 -6.14 -32.91
N GLY A 535 20.02 -7.21 -32.40
CA GLY A 535 21.47 -7.35 -32.21
C GLY A 535 22.00 -6.76 -30.91
N SER A 536 21.16 -6.08 -30.11
CA SER A 536 21.52 -5.63 -28.76
C SER A 536 21.65 -6.82 -27.81
N ALA A 537 22.31 -6.60 -26.68
CA ALA A 537 22.47 -7.65 -25.68
C ALA A 537 22.48 -7.09 -24.27
N ILE A 538 21.92 -7.88 -23.34
CA ILE A 538 21.87 -7.55 -21.92
C ILE A 538 22.62 -8.64 -21.15
N THR A 539 23.56 -8.21 -20.31
CA THR A 539 24.33 -9.11 -19.45
C THR A 539 23.69 -9.13 -18.06
N VAL A 540 23.31 -10.31 -17.58
CA VAL A 540 22.58 -10.47 -16.31
C VAL A 540 23.03 -11.73 -15.59
N THR A 541 22.69 -11.88 -14.31
CA THR A 541 22.86 -13.16 -13.61
C THR A 541 21.84 -14.19 -14.08
N GLY A 542 22.13 -15.48 -13.96
CA GLY A 542 21.24 -16.56 -14.45
C GLY A 542 19.83 -16.51 -13.88
N ASN A 543 19.69 -16.11 -12.62
CA ASN A 543 18.41 -15.98 -11.92
C ASN A 543 17.64 -14.69 -12.26
N HIS A 544 18.17 -13.79 -13.10
CA HIS A 544 17.47 -12.58 -13.51
C HIS A 544 16.24 -12.93 -14.34
N LYS A 545 15.05 -12.53 -13.90
CA LYS A 545 13.81 -12.87 -14.59
C LYS A 545 13.44 -11.81 -15.63
N PHE A 546 13.32 -12.22 -16.87
CA PHE A 546 12.72 -11.43 -17.94
C PHE A 546 11.24 -11.72 -18.05
N ARG A 547 10.43 -10.68 -18.23
CA ARG A 547 9.02 -10.84 -18.58
C ARG A 547 8.91 -11.12 -20.08
N LEU A 548 8.21 -12.18 -20.46
CA LEU A 548 7.85 -12.49 -21.84
C LEU A 548 6.64 -11.66 -22.30
N LYS A 549 6.41 -11.56 -23.62
CA LYS A 549 5.19 -10.95 -24.18
C LYS A 549 3.91 -11.66 -23.74
N THR A 550 3.99 -12.95 -23.40
CA THR A 550 2.90 -13.74 -22.80
C THR A 550 2.53 -13.28 -21.38
N GLY A 551 3.41 -12.52 -20.73
CA GLY A 551 3.28 -12.05 -19.35
C GLY A 551 3.98 -12.94 -18.31
N GLU A 552 4.46 -14.12 -18.71
CA GLU A 552 5.26 -15.00 -17.87
C GLU A 552 6.63 -14.39 -17.56
N TYR A 553 7.18 -14.70 -16.38
CA TYR A 553 8.56 -14.34 -16.03
C TYR A 553 9.46 -15.56 -16.10
N VAL A 554 10.49 -15.50 -16.96
CA VAL A 554 11.46 -16.58 -17.18
C VAL A 554 12.86 -16.10 -16.78
N ALA A 555 13.56 -16.90 -15.98
CA ALA A 555 14.95 -16.61 -15.60
C ALA A 555 15.88 -16.66 -16.82
N ALA A 556 16.93 -15.82 -16.83
CA ALA A 556 17.87 -15.70 -17.94
C ALA A 556 18.50 -17.04 -18.34
N GLU A 557 18.82 -17.88 -17.36
CA GLU A 557 19.38 -19.23 -17.57
C GLU A 557 18.42 -20.20 -18.25
N ASN A 558 17.12 -19.92 -18.21
CA ASN A 558 16.05 -20.75 -18.76
C ASN A 558 15.46 -20.21 -20.06
N LEU A 559 15.86 -19.00 -20.49
CA LEU A 559 15.41 -18.42 -21.75
C LEU A 559 15.87 -19.27 -22.94
N GLN A 560 14.96 -19.46 -23.90
CA GLN A 560 15.22 -20.19 -25.14
C GLN A 560 15.27 -19.22 -26.33
N PRO A 561 16.10 -19.50 -27.36
CA PRO A 561 16.04 -18.76 -28.62
C PRO A 561 14.62 -18.78 -29.21
N GLY A 562 14.08 -17.60 -29.48
CA GLY A 562 12.70 -17.41 -29.95
C GLY A 562 11.74 -16.89 -28.87
N ASP A 563 12.13 -16.90 -27.60
CA ASP A 563 11.34 -16.28 -26.53
C ASP A 563 11.20 -14.77 -26.75
N SER A 564 9.96 -14.32 -26.93
CA SER A 564 9.67 -12.91 -27.14
C SER A 564 9.63 -12.17 -25.81
N LEU A 565 10.67 -11.39 -25.52
CA LEU A 565 10.71 -10.56 -24.31
C LEU A 565 9.73 -9.39 -24.41
N HIS A 566 9.20 -8.98 -23.26
CA HIS A 566 8.44 -7.76 -23.13
C HIS A 566 9.38 -6.56 -23.13
N VAL A 567 8.99 -5.51 -23.86
CA VAL A 567 9.78 -4.29 -23.99
C VAL A 567 8.89 -3.08 -23.72
N MET A 568 9.45 -2.10 -23.02
CA MET A 568 8.90 -0.74 -23.00
C MET A 568 9.57 0.03 -24.14
N THR A 569 8.77 0.58 -25.05
CA THR A 569 9.28 1.43 -26.14
C THR A 569 9.18 2.88 -25.72
N ARG A 570 10.27 3.64 -25.90
CA ARG A 570 10.34 5.09 -25.70
C ARG A 570 10.65 5.76 -27.04
N TYR A 571 9.85 6.73 -27.45
CA TYR A 571 10.00 7.39 -28.76
C TYR A 571 9.43 8.82 -28.73
N LYS A 572 9.75 9.61 -29.77
CA LYS A 572 9.26 10.99 -29.92
C LYS A 572 8.17 11.04 -30.98
N ALA A 573 7.08 11.75 -30.69
CA ALA A 573 5.97 11.95 -31.60
C ALA A 573 5.14 13.18 -31.21
N SER A 574 4.54 13.86 -32.18
CA SER A 574 3.59 14.93 -31.89
C SER A 574 2.25 14.35 -31.40
N ILE A 575 1.44 15.17 -30.72
CA ILE A 575 0.08 14.80 -30.29
C ILE A 575 -0.75 14.32 -31.49
N LYS A 576 -0.56 14.93 -32.66
CA LYS A 576 -1.27 14.56 -33.90
C LYS A 576 -0.85 13.19 -34.45
N ASP A 577 0.40 12.81 -34.26
CA ASP A 577 0.90 11.49 -34.67
C ASP A 577 0.34 10.38 -33.76
N ILE A 578 -0.02 10.71 -32.51
CA ILE A 578 -0.64 9.78 -31.56
C ILE A 578 -2.17 9.77 -31.67
N PHE A 579 -2.78 10.95 -31.79
CA PHE A 579 -4.22 11.16 -31.86
C PHE A 579 -4.58 11.79 -33.21
N VAL A 580 -5.08 10.97 -34.14
CA VAL A 580 -5.38 11.37 -35.52
C VAL A 580 -6.38 12.53 -35.61
N GLU A 581 -7.26 12.67 -34.62
CA GLU A 581 -8.30 13.71 -34.54
C GLU A 581 -7.78 15.07 -34.04
N ALA A 582 -6.50 15.20 -33.67
CA ALA A 582 -5.97 16.46 -33.16
C ALA A 582 -5.88 17.54 -34.26
N ASP A 583 -6.40 18.73 -33.95
CA ASP A 583 -6.56 19.85 -34.90
C ASP A 583 -5.23 20.46 -35.40
N ALA A 584 -4.14 20.32 -34.65
CA ALA A 584 -2.85 20.91 -34.98
C ALA A 584 -1.68 19.99 -34.60
N ARG A 585 -0.57 20.09 -35.35
CA ARG A 585 0.67 19.38 -35.04
C ARG A 585 1.36 20.09 -33.87
N SER A 586 1.40 19.45 -32.70
CA SER A 586 2.15 19.96 -31.56
C SER A 586 3.66 19.75 -31.78
N GLN A 587 4.47 20.32 -30.88
CA GLN A 587 5.84 19.84 -30.69
C GLN A 587 5.87 18.34 -30.37
N ASP A 588 7.03 17.71 -30.61
CA ASP A 588 7.23 16.30 -30.32
C ASP A 588 7.42 16.09 -28.81
N TYR A 589 6.56 15.26 -28.23
CA TYR A 589 6.69 14.81 -26.84
C TYR A 589 7.35 13.44 -26.81
N VAL A 590 7.94 13.12 -25.67
CA VAL A 590 8.39 11.75 -25.40
C VAL A 590 7.21 10.90 -24.94
N TRP A 591 6.99 9.79 -25.63
CA TRP A 591 5.96 8.81 -25.36
C TRP A 591 6.59 7.49 -24.93
N VAL A 592 5.90 6.79 -24.03
CA VAL A 592 6.24 5.43 -23.63
C VAL A 592 5.06 4.51 -23.86
N ASN A 593 5.32 3.28 -24.26
CA ASN A 593 4.32 2.21 -24.32
C ASN A 593 4.95 0.86 -23.95
N ASN A 594 4.09 -0.12 -23.71
CA ASN A 594 4.45 -1.49 -23.33
C ASN A 594 4.26 -2.49 -24.50
N GLY A 595 4.24 -2.01 -25.75
CA GLY A 595 3.92 -2.83 -26.92
C GLY A 595 2.43 -3.16 -27.15
N GLN A 596 1.51 -2.77 -26.24
CA GLN A 596 0.06 -2.95 -26.39
C GLN A 596 -0.67 -1.64 -26.77
N ARG A 597 -0.30 -0.97 -27.87
CA ARG A 597 -0.98 0.19 -28.53
C ARG A 597 -1.45 1.39 -27.67
N GLN A 598 -1.30 1.38 -26.34
CA GLN A 598 -1.61 2.49 -25.45
C GLN A 598 -0.33 3.30 -25.21
N ASN A 599 -0.32 4.52 -25.72
CA ASN A 599 0.80 5.43 -25.60
C ASN A 599 0.54 6.38 -24.42
N GLU A 600 1.48 6.42 -23.49
CA GLU A 600 1.45 7.30 -22.32
C GLU A 600 2.51 8.38 -22.48
N ALA A 601 2.17 9.62 -22.15
CA ALA A 601 3.12 10.72 -22.25
C ALA A 601 4.10 10.67 -21.06
N GLU A 602 5.40 10.60 -21.32
CA GLU A 602 6.42 10.39 -20.28
C GLU A 602 6.38 11.50 -19.22
N HIS A 603 6.29 12.75 -19.64
CA HIS A 603 6.20 13.91 -18.74
C HIS A 603 4.99 13.81 -17.78
N ARG A 604 3.87 13.23 -18.22
CA ARG A 604 2.69 13.03 -17.36
C ARG A 604 2.96 11.98 -16.29
N LEU A 605 3.60 10.87 -16.66
CA LEU A 605 3.97 9.81 -15.70
C LEU A 605 4.97 10.31 -14.67
N VAL A 606 5.98 11.06 -15.11
CA VAL A 606 7.00 11.63 -14.22
C VAL A 606 6.38 12.67 -13.29
N ALA A 607 5.60 13.62 -13.81
CA ALA A 607 4.94 14.64 -12.99
C ALA A 607 3.98 14.02 -11.97
N ALA A 608 3.12 13.08 -12.40
CA ALA A 608 2.18 12.39 -11.51
C ALA A 608 2.91 11.70 -10.34
N PHE A 609 4.03 11.04 -10.62
CA PHE A 609 4.83 10.37 -9.60
C PHE A 609 5.52 11.34 -8.63
N HIS A 610 6.18 12.38 -9.13
CA HIS A 610 6.93 13.32 -8.28
C HIS A 610 6.04 14.27 -7.47
N HIS A 611 4.81 14.52 -7.95
CA HIS A 611 3.80 15.27 -7.22
C HIS A 611 2.86 14.38 -6.37
N ASP A 612 3.09 13.06 -6.35
CA ASP A 612 2.27 12.06 -5.64
C ASP A 612 0.76 12.23 -5.89
N THR A 613 0.39 12.41 -7.17
CA THR A 613 -0.99 12.76 -7.55
C THR A 613 -1.37 12.22 -8.93
N GLU A 614 -2.65 11.91 -9.13
CA GLU A 614 -3.20 11.75 -10.48
C GLU A 614 -3.49 13.12 -11.07
N ILE A 615 -3.07 13.38 -12.32
CA ILE A 615 -3.29 14.68 -12.96
C ILE A 615 -4.80 14.91 -13.11
N PRO A 616 -5.39 15.91 -12.42
CA PRO A 616 -6.83 16.10 -12.42
C PRO A 616 -7.36 16.52 -13.80
N SER A 617 -8.65 16.27 -14.03
CA SER A 617 -9.33 16.81 -15.21
C SER A 617 -9.26 18.34 -15.23
N GLY A 618 -8.92 18.93 -16.39
CA GLY A 618 -8.70 20.38 -16.53
C GLY A 618 -7.29 20.86 -16.20
N TYR A 619 -6.37 19.96 -15.79
CA TYR A 619 -4.97 20.27 -15.55
C TYR A 619 -4.06 19.68 -16.64
N VAL A 620 -2.95 20.36 -16.90
CA VAL A 620 -1.90 19.94 -17.84
C VAL A 620 -0.54 20.01 -17.16
N VAL A 621 0.40 19.23 -17.69
CA VAL A 621 1.79 19.28 -17.24
C VAL A 621 2.55 20.19 -18.19
N HIS A 622 3.16 21.23 -17.64
CA HIS A 622 3.93 22.24 -18.33
C HIS A 622 5.43 21.97 -18.18
N HIS A 623 6.19 22.15 -19.26
CA HIS A 623 7.65 22.18 -19.26
C HIS A 623 8.11 23.63 -19.09
N LYS A 624 8.75 23.96 -17.97
CA LYS A 624 9.14 25.33 -17.61
C LYS A 624 10.13 25.96 -18.60
N ASP A 625 10.96 25.13 -19.22
CA ASP A 625 11.91 25.53 -20.28
C ASP A 625 11.32 25.48 -21.69
N PHE A 626 10.05 25.11 -21.83
CA PHE A 626 9.35 24.93 -23.09
C PHE A 626 9.93 23.82 -24.00
N ASP A 627 10.83 22.97 -23.51
CA ASP A 627 11.34 21.80 -24.20
C ASP A 627 10.57 20.54 -23.80
N ALA A 628 9.68 20.08 -24.68
CA ALA A 628 8.88 18.86 -24.49
C ALA A 628 9.68 17.56 -24.33
N SER A 629 10.99 17.60 -24.56
CA SER A 629 11.88 16.45 -24.35
C SER A 629 12.59 16.46 -23.00
N ASN A 630 12.60 17.59 -22.28
CA ASN A 630 13.18 17.71 -20.95
C ASN A 630 12.18 17.31 -19.86
N ASN A 631 12.05 16.01 -19.63
CA ASN A 631 11.15 15.45 -18.63
C ASN A 631 11.76 15.36 -17.23
N ALA A 632 12.77 16.18 -16.92
CA ALA A 632 13.32 16.25 -15.57
C ALA A 632 12.25 16.75 -14.58
N PRO A 633 12.09 16.14 -13.39
CA PRO A 633 10.99 16.47 -12.47
C PRO A 633 10.92 17.94 -12.06
N ASN A 634 12.08 18.59 -11.91
CA ASN A 634 12.18 20.01 -11.58
C ASN A 634 11.73 20.94 -12.72
N ASN A 635 11.74 20.45 -13.97
CA ASN A 635 11.27 21.16 -15.16
C ASN A 635 9.75 21.01 -15.39
N LEU A 636 9.10 20.09 -14.68
CA LEU A 636 7.67 19.81 -14.85
C LEU A 636 6.84 20.55 -13.80
N GLU A 637 5.68 21.03 -14.22
CA GLU A 637 4.73 21.70 -13.34
C GLU A 637 3.29 21.35 -13.72
N ILE A 638 2.45 21.02 -12.74
CA ILE A 638 1.02 20.74 -12.97
C ILE A 638 0.24 22.04 -12.80
N LEU A 639 -0.40 22.53 -13.86
CA LEU A 639 -1.13 23.80 -13.87
C LEU A 639 -2.53 23.63 -14.49
N PRO A 640 -3.52 24.45 -14.08
CA PRO A 640 -4.80 24.51 -14.78
C PRO A 640 -4.59 24.86 -16.25
N LYS A 641 -5.40 24.25 -17.13
CA LYS A 641 -5.34 24.48 -18.58
C LYS A 641 -5.46 25.96 -18.96
N GLU A 642 -6.32 26.71 -18.27
CA GLU A 642 -6.48 28.15 -18.46
C GLU A 642 -5.20 28.93 -18.15
N THR A 643 -4.54 28.64 -17.01
CA THR A 643 -3.27 29.27 -16.62
C THR A 643 -2.15 28.94 -17.60
N HIS A 644 -2.06 27.68 -18.03
CA HIS A 644 -1.11 27.24 -19.05
C HIS A 644 -1.31 28.00 -20.37
N ASP A 645 -2.56 28.15 -20.82
CA ASP A 645 -2.87 28.84 -22.07
C ASP A 645 -2.61 30.34 -21.98
N MET A 646 -2.84 30.96 -20.82
CA MET A 646 -2.42 32.34 -20.55
C MET A 646 -0.91 32.51 -20.60
N LEU A 647 -0.14 31.57 -20.03
CA LEU A 647 1.33 31.60 -20.03
C LEU A 647 1.88 31.55 -21.46
N HIS A 648 1.44 30.57 -22.25
CA HIS A 648 1.83 30.46 -23.65
C HIS A 648 1.34 31.66 -24.48
N GLY A 649 0.13 32.14 -24.21
CA GLY A 649 -0.44 33.33 -24.84
C GLY A 649 0.36 34.61 -24.54
N ALA A 650 0.91 34.75 -23.33
CA ALA A 650 1.77 35.88 -22.97
C ALA A 650 3.13 35.81 -23.69
N THR A 651 3.72 34.62 -23.80
CA THR A 651 5.00 34.40 -24.51
C THR A 651 4.90 34.59 -26.03
N MET A 652 3.70 34.53 -26.61
CA MET A 652 3.46 34.68 -28.06
C MET A 652 2.96 36.08 -28.47
N ARG A 653 3.23 37.12 -27.66
CA ARG A 653 2.88 38.52 -27.94
C ARG A 653 4.10 39.36 -28.34
N GLY A 654 3.86 40.47 -29.04
CA GLY A 654 4.91 41.40 -29.47
C GLY A 654 5.88 40.77 -30.47
N GLU A 655 7.18 40.96 -30.25
CA GLU A 655 8.26 40.44 -31.11
C GLU A 655 8.32 38.90 -31.14
N ASN A 656 7.77 38.22 -30.14
CA ASN A 656 7.72 36.76 -30.08
C ASN A 656 6.48 36.15 -30.77
N ASN A 657 5.59 36.99 -31.32
CA ASN A 657 4.44 36.49 -32.09
C ASN A 657 4.96 35.80 -33.36
N PRO A 658 4.59 34.52 -33.61
CA PRO A 658 5.06 33.76 -34.77
C PRO A 658 4.83 34.47 -36.11
N MET A 659 3.73 35.23 -36.23
CA MET A 659 3.42 35.99 -37.46
C MET A 659 4.22 37.28 -37.61
N VAL A 660 4.67 37.87 -36.50
CA VAL A 660 5.58 39.04 -36.51
C VAL A 660 6.99 38.57 -36.88
N ARG A 661 7.44 37.44 -36.32
CA ARG A 661 8.72 36.80 -36.66
C ARG A 661 8.74 36.28 -38.09
N ALA A 662 7.63 35.70 -38.58
CA ALA A 662 7.51 35.25 -39.96
C ALA A 662 7.79 36.38 -40.97
N ALA A 663 7.46 37.64 -40.64
CA ALA A 663 7.72 38.77 -41.52
C ALA A 663 9.21 39.04 -41.76
N THR A 664 10.09 38.62 -40.84
CA THR A 664 11.54 38.81 -40.92
C THR A 664 12.32 37.51 -41.14
N GLU A 665 11.78 36.36 -40.71
CA GLU A 665 12.47 35.07 -40.69
C GLU A 665 12.09 34.14 -41.85
N TRP A 666 10.92 34.28 -42.46
CA TRP A 666 10.48 33.36 -43.54
C TRP A 666 10.99 33.81 -44.91
N SER A 667 11.45 32.85 -45.72
CA SER A 667 11.78 33.12 -47.12
C SER A 667 10.54 33.42 -47.96
N GLU A 668 10.71 34.05 -49.13
CA GLU A 668 9.59 34.31 -50.05
C GLU A 668 8.85 33.02 -50.48
N GLU A 669 9.58 31.92 -50.69
CA GLU A 669 8.99 30.60 -50.99
C GLU A 669 8.12 30.08 -49.84
N GLN A 670 8.57 30.25 -48.60
CA GLN A 670 7.84 29.81 -47.41
C GLN A 670 6.56 30.65 -47.23
N TRP A 671 6.65 31.96 -47.48
CA TRP A 671 5.50 32.86 -47.53
C TRP A 671 4.52 32.51 -48.64
N ALA A 672 4.99 32.14 -49.82
CA ALA A 672 4.15 31.71 -50.93
C ALA A 672 3.41 30.40 -50.60
N SER A 673 4.12 29.42 -50.04
CA SER A 673 3.56 28.15 -49.60
C SER A 673 2.50 28.34 -48.52
N TYR A 674 2.78 29.15 -47.49
CA TYR A 674 1.80 29.49 -46.44
C TYR A 674 0.55 30.14 -47.01
N LYS A 675 0.69 31.13 -47.90
CA LYS A 675 -0.44 31.79 -48.57
C LYS A 675 -1.27 30.79 -49.40
N GLN A 676 -0.61 29.87 -50.10
CA GLN A 676 -1.28 28.84 -50.90
C GLN A 676 -2.05 27.84 -50.02
N ASN A 677 -1.43 27.35 -48.96
CA ASN A 677 -2.05 26.43 -48.00
C ASN A 677 -3.24 27.07 -47.29
N MET A 678 -3.11 28.33 -46.87
CA MET A 678 -4.20 29.08 -46.26
C MET A 678 -5.34 29.29 -47.25
N SER A 679 -5.02 29.64 -48.50
CA SER A 679 -6.00 29.79 -49.59
C SER A 679 -6.75 28.49 -49.86
N MET A 680 -6.06 27.36 -49.91
CA MET A 680 -6.66 26.04 -50.08
C MET A 680 -7.57 25.66 -48.91
N ALA A 681 -7.13 25.89 -47.66
CA ALA A 681 -7.87 25.54 -46.46
C ALA A 681 -9.23 26.27 -46.35
N VAL A 682 -9.32 27.50 -46.88
CA VAL A 682 -10.54 28.32 -46.87
C VAL A 682 -11.24 28.42 -48.25
N SER A 683 -10.89 27.54 -49.19
CA SER A 683 -11.49 27.48 -50.53
C SER A 683 -12.75 26.59 -50.60
N GLY A 684 -13.56 26.79 -51.64
CA GLY A 684 -14.76 25.98 -51.90
C GLY A 684 -15.87 26.16 -50.84
N VAL A 685 -16.55 25.06 -50.49
CA VAL A 685 -17.65 25.02 -49.51
C VAL A 685 -17.26 25.48 -48.10
N LYS A 686 -15.96 25.47 -47.77
CA LYS A 686 -15.43 25.90 -46.48
C LYS A 686 -15.34 27.43 -46.35
N ASN A 687 -15.51 28.15 -47.46
CA ASN A 687 -15.56 29.61 -47.45
C ASN A 687 -16.94 30.07 -46.95
N GLY A 688 -17.01 30.89 -45.90
CA GLY A 688 -18.28 31.45 -45.40
C GLY A 688 -19.06 32.32 -46.41
N ARG A 689 -18.46 32.64 -47.58
CA ARG A 689 -19.10 33.34 -48.70
C ARG A 689 -19.43 32.42 -49.90
N TYR A 690 -19.32 31.11 -49.73
CA TYR A 690 -19.67 30.13 -50.76
C TYR A 690 -21.18 30.11 -51.01
N SER A 691 -21.62 30.49 -52.21
CA SER A 691 -23.05 30.59 -52.56
C SER A 691 -23.60 29.39 -53.33
N GLY A 692 -22.80 28.34 -53.55
CA GLY A 692 -23.25 27.11 -54.25
C GLY A 692 -23.60 27.24 -55.74
N ILE A 693 -23.62 28.47 -56.29
CA ILE A 693 -24.00 28.75 -57.68
C ILE A 693 -22.80 29.09 -58.57
N THR A 694 -22.77 28.53 -59.79
CA THR A 694 -21.72 28.76 -60.80
C THR A 694 -21.93 30.06 -61.59
N HIS A 695 -20.88 30.54 -62.27
CA HIS A 695 -20.98 31.70 -63.18
C HIS A 695 -21.95 31.45 -64.34
N GLN A 696 -22.00 30.23 -64.87
CA GLN A 696 -22.90 29.87 -65.97
C GLN A 696 -24.37 29.92 -65.53
N GLN A 697 -24.68 29.41 -64.33
CA GLN A 697 -26.02 29.53 -63.76
C GLN A 697 -26.42 30.98 -63.52
N LEU A 698 -25.50 31.83 -63.03
CA LEU A 698 -25.77 33.27 -62.87
C LEU A 698 -26.02 33.98 -64.22
N LYS A 699 -25.24 33.63 -65.24
CA LYS A 699 -25.45 34.11 -66.61
C LYS A 699 -26.82 33.68 -67.14
N GLN A 700 -27.25 32.45 -66.89
CA GLN A 700 -28.58 31.98 -67.30
C GLN A 700 -29.69 32.77 -66.60
N HIS A 701 -29.58 33.00 -65.29
CA HIS A 701 -30.52 33.84 -64.55
C HIS A 701 -30.57 35.28 -65.07
N ALA A 702 -29.41 35.83 -65.46
CA ALA A 702 -29.32 37.15 -66.07
C ALA A 702 -30.02 37.20 -67.44
N LEU A 703 -29.84 36.19 -68.30
CA LEU A 703 -30.57 36.07 -69.56
C LEU A 703 -32.09 35.98 -69.33
N THR A 704 -32.51 35.12 -68.40
CA THR A 704 -33.94 34.98 -68.04
C THR A 704 -34.53 36.29 -67.56
N LEU A 705 -33.84 37.02 -66.68
CA LEU A 705 -34.31 38.33 -66.19
C LEU A 705 -34.39 39.36 -67.32
N THR A 706 -33.37 39.43 -68.18
CA THR A 706 -33.36 40.33 -69.35
C THR A 706 -34.52 40.03 -70.30
N GLN A 707 -34.75 38.76 -70.62
CA GLN A 707 -35.86 38.33 -71.49
C GLN A 707 -37.22 38.64 -70.87
N GLN A 708 -37.39 38.43 -69.56
CA GLN A 708 -38.61 38.77 -68.84
C GLN A 708 -38.91 40.28 -68.85
N LEU A 709 -37.88 41.11 -68.81
CA LEU A 709 -38.04 42.57 -68.83
C LEU A 709 -38.13 43.15 -70.24
N GLY A 710 -37.72 42.41 -71.27
CA GLY A 710 -37.60 42.92 -72.64
C GLY A 710 -36.58 44.05 -72.81
N ARG A 711 -35.68 44.24 -71.82
CA ARG A 711 -34.64 45.27 -71.79
C ARG A 711 -33.49 44.85 -70.87
N ARG A 712 -32.36 45.55 -70.94
CA ARG A 712 -31.28 45.45 -69.95
C ARG A 712 -31.83 45.69 -68.53
N PHE A 713 -31.54 44.78 -67.60
CA PHE A 713 -31.94 44.93 -66.20
C PHE A 713 -31.07 45.96 -65.44
N SER A 714 -31.67 46.62 -64.45
CA SER A 714 -30.98 47.52 -63.53
C SER A 714 -30.36 46.77 -62.34
N GLN A 715 -29.48 47.41 -61.58
CA GLN A 715 -28.93 46.82 -60.36
C GLN A 715 -30.03 46.49 -59.32
N LYS A 716 -31.09 47.30 -59.25
CA LYS A 716 -32.24 47.08 -58.36
C LYS A 716 -33.09 45.89 -58.82
N ASP A 717 -33.29 45.77 -60.13
CA ASP A 717 -34.00 44.63 -60.76
C ASP A 717 -33.29 43.31 -60.40
N TRP A 718 -31.95 43.29 -60.51
CA TRP A 718 -31.15 42.12 -60.12
C TRP A 718 -31.25 41.81 -58.63
N GLN A 719 -31.16 42.81 -57.75
CA GLN A 719 -31.22 42.59 -56.30
C GLN A 719 -32.55 41.96 -55.88
N GLN A 720 -33.67 42.46 -56.41
CA GLN A 720 -35.00 41.90 -56.12
C GLN A 720 -35.15 40.48 -56.66
N TYR A 721 -34.73 40.25 -57.91
CA TYR A 721 -34.77 38.93 -58.53
C TYR A 721 -33.89 37.92 -57.77
N ALA A 722 -32.67 38.33 -57.41
CA ALA A 722 -31.72 37.50 -56.70
C ALA A 722 -32.20 37.17 -55.28
N GLN A 723 -32.77 38.13 -54.56
CA GLN A 723 -33.33 37.91 -53.23
C GLN A 723 -34.46 36.87 -53.26
N ALA A 724 -35.40 37.00 -54.20
CA ALA A 724 -36.53 36.08 -54.33
C ALA A 724 -36.09 34.64 -54.69
N LYS A 725 -34.93 34.46 -55.30
CA LYS A 725 -34.39 33.16 -55.76
C LYS A 725 -33.24 32.63 -54.90
N GLY A 726 -32.91 33.29 -53.78
CA GLY A 726 -31.79 32.89 -52.92
C GLY A 726 -30.42 33.04 -53.59
N LEU A 727 -30.29 33.91 -54.59
CA LEU A 727 -29.06 34.15 -55.34
C LEU A 727 -28.23 35.29 -54.72
N PRO A 728 -26.92 35.37 -55.03
CA PRO A 728 -26.08 36.49 -54.62
C PRO A 728 -26.57 37.83 -55.19
N GLN A 729 -27.03 38.71 -54.29
CA GLN A 729 -27.45 40.08 -54.62
C GLN A 729 -26.27 40.99 -54.98
N THR A 730 -25.07 40.67 -54.48
CA THR A 730 -23.80 41.34 -54.80
C THR A 730 -22.72 40.31 -55.10
N PHE A 731 -21.70 40.71 -55.87
CA PHE A 731 -20.59 39.84 -56.29
C PHE A 731 -19.30 40.15 -55.50
N SER A 732 -18.59 39.10 -55.09
CA SER A 732 -17.22 39.20 -54.54
C SER A 732 -16.25 39.73 -55.61
N GLN A 733 -15.05 40.19 -55.22
CA GLN A 733 -14.05 40.66 -56.19
C GLN A 733 -13.70 39.60 -57.25
N TRP A 734 -13.57 38.33 -56.84
CA TRP A 734 -13.33 37.22 -57.78
C TRP A 734 -14.45 37.10 -58.83
N ARG A 735 -15.73 37.18 -58.42
CA ARG A 735 -16.86 37.14 -59.38
C ARG A 735 -16.95 38.39 -60.23
N LYS A 736 -16.63 39.56 -59.67
CA LYS A 736 -16.58 40.83 -60.42
C LYS A 736 -15.54 40.77 -61.54
N ALA A 737 -14.37 40.18 -61.30
CA ALA A 737 -13.33 40.02 -62.32
C ALA A 737 -13.79 39.17 -63.51
N HIS A 738 -14.67 38.18 -63.29
CA HIS A 738 -15.14 37.26 -64.33
C HIS A 738 -16.47 37.69 -65.00
N LEU A 739 -17.34 38.41 -64.29
CA LEU A 739 -18.67 38.79 -64.77
C LEU A 739 -18.86 40.30 -64.96
N GLY A 740 -17.86 41.13 -64.64
CA GLY A 740 -17.96 42.59 -64.73
C GLY A 740 -18.87 43.24 -63.67
N GLY A 741 -19.16 42.52 -62.58
CA GLY A 741 -20.15 42.93 -61.58
C GLY A 741 -21.60 42.83 -62.11
N ILE A 742 -22.56 43.38 -61.39
CA ILE A 742 -23.98 43.31 -61.81
C ILE A 742 -24.21 44.11 -63.10
N ILE A 743 -23.56 45.26 -63.23
CA ILE A 743 -23.68 46.11 -64.43
C ILE A 743 -23.06 45.41 -65.65
N GLY A 744 -21.88 44.82 -65.52
CA GLY A 744 -21.25 44.04 -66.58
C GLY A 744 -22.09 42.83 -66.99
N LEU A 745 -22.64 42.11 -66.01
CA LEU A 745 -23.54 40.98 -66.27
C LEU A 745 -24.82 41.41 -66.99
N ALA A 746 -25.38 42.58 -66.64
CA ALA A 746 -26.54 43.16 -67.30
C ALA A 746 -26.25 43.54 -68.75
N LYS A 747 -25.10 44.18 -69.01
CA LYS A 747 -24.65 44.52 -70.37
C LYS A 747 -24.48 43.27 -71.22
N TRP A 748 -23.78 42.26 -70.68
CA TRP A 748 -23.58 40.99 -71.36
C TRP A 748 -24.92 40.31 -71.68
N ALA A 749 -25.82 40.21 -70.71
CA ALA A 749 -27.11 39.54 -70.92
C ALA A 749 -28.01 40.26 -71.93
N ALA A 750 -27.95 41.60 -71.99
CA ALA A 750 -28.66 42.40 -72.99
C ALA A 750 -28.13 42.17 -74.41
N LEU A 751 -26.80 42.23 -74.59
CA LEU A 751 -26.14 41.94 -75.86
C LEU A 751 -26.47 40.53 -76.35
N GLU A 752 -26.36 39.54 -75.47
CA GLU A 752 -26.59 38.13 -75.82
C GLU A 752 -28.07 37.84 -76.12
N SER A 753 -28.99 38.62 -75.55
CA SER A 753 -30.43 38.52 -75.82
C SER A 753 -30.90 39.41 -76.98
N GLY A 754 -29.99 40.11 -77.66
CA GLY A 754 -30.31 40.98 -78.81
C GLY A 754 -31.01 42.30 -78.45
N PHE A 755 -30.94 42.74 -77.18
CA PHE A 755 -31.50 44.03 -76.74
C PHE A 755 -30.46 45.14 -76.80
N ASP A 756 -30.90 46.32 -77.24
CA ASP A 756 -30.05 47.51 -77.33
C ASP A 756 -29.63 48.04 -75.94
N HIS A 757 -28.45 48.67 -75.86
CA HIS A 757 -27.88 49.14 -74.59
C HIS A 757 -27.35 50.58 -74.72
N ILE A 758 -28.23 51.56 -74.49
CA ILE A 758 -27.84 52.97 -74.48
C ILE A 758 -26.92 53.26 -73.27
N GLU A 759 -25.72 53.81 -73.53
CA GLU A 759 -24.74 54.21 -72.52
C GLU A 759 -25.11 55.55 -71.84
N ALA A 760 -26.27 55.62 -71.19
CA ALA A 760 -26.68 56.76 -70.37
C ALA A 760 -27.40 56.30 -69.09
N ASP A 761 -27.62 57.20 -68.13
CA ASP A 761 -28.42 56.88 -66.93
C ASP A 761 -29.81 56.39 -67.38
N PRO A 762 -30.30 55.23 -66.89
CA PRO A 762 -31.58 54.67 -67.32
C PRO A 762 -32.77 55.64 -67.25
N ARG A 763 -32.74 56.63 -66.36
CA ARG A 763 -33.78 57.66 -66.24
C ARG A 763 -33.74 58.68 -67.39
N VAL A 764 -32.54 59.00 -67.88
CA VAL A 764 -32.35 59.88 -69.04
C VAL A 764 -32.80 59.16 -70.31
N VAL A 765 -32.45 57.87 -70.44
CA VAL A 765 -32.90 57.02 -71.56
C VAL A 765 -34.43 56.91 -71.60
N GLN A 766 -35.08 56.68 -70.45
CA GLN A 766 -36.54 56.66 -70.38
C GLN A 766 -37.15 58.01 -70.79
N THR A 767 -36.54 59.12 -70.36
CA THR A 767 -37.04 60.46 -70.70
C THR A 767 -36.87 60.77 -72.19
N TYR A 768 -35.77 60.33 -72.80
CA TYR A 768 -35.53 60.42 -74.24
C TYR A 768 -36.63 59.70 -75.03
N HIS A 769 -36.89 58.42 -74.72
CA HIS A 769 -37.98 57.67 -75.38
C HIS A 769 -39.33 58.37 -75.25
N ASN A 770 -39.69 58.85 -74.05
CA ASN A 770 -40.95 59.54 -73.83
C ASN A 770 -41.11 60.84 -74.67
N TYR A 771 -40.02 61.60 -74.89
CA TYR A 771 -40.07 62.84 -75.69
C TYR A 771 -40.07 62.55 -77.19
N SER A 772 -39.29 61.57 -77.64
CA SER A 772 -39.31 61.12 -79.03
C SER A 772 -40.68 60.58 -79.43
N GLU A 773 -41.35 59.81 -78.56
CA GLU A 773 -42.72 59.33 -78.79
C GLU A 773 -43.77 60.45 -78.85
N GLN A 774 -43.54 61.57 -78.14
CA GLN A 774 -44.38 62.76 -78.21
C GLN A 774 -44.14 63.62 -79.46
N GLY A 775 -43.23 63.21 -80.35
CA GLY A 775 -42.92 63.90 -81.60
C GLY A 775 -41.91 65.04 -81.47
N TYR A 776 -41.20 65.15 -80.33
CA TYR A 776 -40.11 66.11 -80.21
C TYR A 776 -38.84 65.57 -80.86
N ASP A 777 -38.22 66.39 -81.71
CA ASP A 777 -36.88 66.14 -82.24
C ASP A 777 -35.86 66.41 -81.12
N CYS A 778 -35.26 65.34 -80.59
CA CYS A 778 -34.40 65.41 -79.41
C CYS A 778 -33.26 64.40 -79.44
N GLU A 779 -32.17 64.72 -78.75
CA GLU A 779 -31.00 63.87 -78.62
C GLU A 779 -30.37 63.97 -77.22
N ILE A 780 -29.59 62.95 -76.84
CA ILE A 780 -28.83 62.94 -75.58
C ILE A 780 -27.39 63.35 -75.89
N ILE A 781 -26.96 64.48 -75.33
CA ILE A 781 -25.57 64.98 -75.42
C ILE A 781 -25.02 65.07 -73.99
N ASP A 782 -23.85 64.47 -73.75
CA ASP A 782 -23.16 64.44 -72.46
C ASP A 782 -24.05 64.02 -71.26
N GLY A 783 -24.94 63.05 -71.50
CA GLY A 783 -25.85 62.50 -70.49
C GLY A 783 -27.06 63.39 -70.16
N GLN A 784 -27.32 64.46 -70.92
CA GLN A 784 -28.52 65.30 -70.81
C GLN A 784 -29.34 65.35 -72.10
N LEU A 785 -30.66 65.54 -71.98
CA LEU A 785 -31.59 65.62 -73.12
C LEU A 785 -31.68 67.05 -73.67
N TYR A 786 -31.43 67.20 -74.97
CA TYR A 786 -31.59 68.43 -75.74
C TYR A 786 -32.65 68.27 -76.83
N LEU A 787 -33.30 69.39 -77.18
CA LEU A 787 -34.36 69.48 -78.19
C LEU A 787 -33.90 70.36 -79.35
N HIS A 788 -34.09 69.89 -80.58
CA HIS A 788 -33.87 70.67 -81.81
C HIS A 788 -35.10 71.55 -82.08
N LYS A 789 -34.88 72.86 -82.27
CA LYS A 789 -35.94 73.82 -82.62
C LYS A 789 -35.51 74.71 -83.76
N GLN A 790 -36.47 75.22 -84.54
CA GLN A 790 -36.22 76.31 -85.48
C GLN A 790 -36.59 77.66 -84.86
N CYS A 791 -35.77 78.66 -85.13
CA CYS A 791 -36.04 80.03 -84.70
C CYS A 791 -37.22 80.62 -85.46
N GLU A 792 -38.22 81.09 -84.74
CA GLU A 792 -39.43 81.74 -85.30
C GLU A 792 -39.14 83.04 -86.07
N VAL A 793 -37.94 83.60 -85.92
CA VAL A 793 -37.57 84.90 -86.51
C VAL A 793 -36.63 84.75 -87.70
N CYS A 794 -35.59 83.92 -87.59
CA CYS A 794 -34.61 83.75 -88.65
C CYS A 794 -34.66 82.37 -89.35
N GLY A 795 -35.49 81.43 -88.87
CA GLY A 795 -35.58 80.07 -89.42
C GLY A 795 -34.41 79.13 -89.07
N ASN A 796 -33.31 79.64 -88.51
CA ASN A 796 -32.17 78.80 -88.17
C ASN A 796 -32.49 77.76 -87.09
N SER A 797 -31.97 76.55 -87.24
CA SER A 797 -32.07 75.50 -86.23
C SER A 797 -31.12 75.75 -85.05
N PHE A 798 -31.58 75.48 -83.83
CA PHE A 798 -30.80 75.60 -82.61
C PHE A 798 -31.25 74.60 -81.53
N LEU A 799 -30.35 74.27 -80.62
CA LEU A 799 -30.58 73.34 -79.52
C LEU A 799 -31.02 74.08 -78.25
N VAL A 800 -32.02 73.52 -77.56
CA VAL A 800 -32.43 73.98 -76.23
C VAL A 800 -32.47 72.82 -75.24
N SER A 801 -32.07 73.09 -74.00
CA SER A 801 -32.23 72.12 -72.93
C SER A 801 -33.73 71.88 -72.64
N ARG A 802 -34.06 70.71 -72.08
CA ARG A 802 -35.45 70.34 -71.72
C ARG A 802 -36.20 71.41 -70.91
N SER A 803 -35.51 72.15 -70.03
CA SER A 803 -36.13 73.19 -69.20
C SER A 803 -36.50 74.46 -69.97
N GLN A 804 -35.90 74.70 -71.14
CA GLN A 804 -36.08 75.89 -71.96
C GLN A 804 -36.90 75.65 -73.24
N ARG A 805 -37.62 74.53 -73.32
CA ARG A 805 -38.39 74.11 -74.51
C ARG A 805 -39.35 75.15 -75.08
N GLU A 806 -39.87 76.06 -74.25
CA GLU A 806 -40.81 77.12 -74.67
C GLU A 806 -40.11 78.28 -75.41
N THR A 807 -38.77 78.27 -75.49
CA THR A 807 -38.01 79.33 -76.19
C THR A 807 -38.15 79.16 -77.71
N GLY A 808 -38.70 80.17 -78.39
CA GLY A 808 -38.93 80.17 -79.86
C GLY A 808 -37.85 80.88 -80.69
N VAL A 809 -36.84 81.50 -80.07
CA VAL A 809 -35.84 82.34 -80.75
C VAL A 809 -34.41 81.89 -80.44
N CYS A 810 -33.54 81.84 -81.45
CA CYS A 810 -32.18 81.30 -81.32
C CYS A 810 -31.17 82.28 -80.70
N SER A 811 -31.51 83.57 -80.61
CA SER A 811 -30.57 84.60 -80.15
C SER A 811 -31.31 85.83 -79.61
N ARG A 812 -30.58 86.67 -78.85
CA ARG A 812 -31.12 87.95 -78.34
C ARG A 812 -31.51 88.90 -79.45
N SER A 813 -30.76 88.92 -80.56
CA SER A 813 -31.11 89.76 -81.72
C SER A 813 -32.44 89.33 -82.32
N CYS A 814 -32.68 88.03 -82.51
CA CYS A 814 -33.98 87.51 -82.94
C CYS A 814 -35.11 87.86 -81.95
N ALA A 815 -34.86 87.75 -80.64
CA ALA A 815 -35.83 88.12 -79.63
C ALA A 815 -36.26 89.61 -79.74
N SER A 816 -35.31 90.52 -79.99
CA SER A 816 -35.59 91.94 -80.19
C SER A 816 -36.35 92.24 -81.49
N THR A 817 -36.10 91.50 -82.57
CA THR A 817 -36.82 91.68 -83.85
C THR A 817 -38.29 91.23 -83.73
N GLN A 818 -38.56 90.16 -82.97
CA GLN A 818 -39.93 89.70 -82.71
C GLN A 818 -40.77 90.71 -81.91
N GLN A 819 -40.14 91.53 -81.07
CA GLN A 819 -40.84 92.62 -80.36
C GLN A 819 -41.25 93.76 -81.29
N TRP A 820 -40.40 94.12 -82.27
CA TRP A 820 -40.68 95.18 -83.24
C TRP A 820 -41.76 94.80 -84.27
N SER A 821 -41.89 93.51 -84.63
CA SER A 821 -42.97 93.06 -85.52
C SER A 821 -44.34 93.12 -84.82
N ARG A 822 -44.40 92.73 -83.54
CA ARG A 822 -45.65 92.80 -82.74
C ARG A 822 -46.14 94.22 -82.48
N SER A 823 -45.24 95.22 -82.38
CA SER A 823 -45.65 96.63 -82.20
C SER A 823 -46.22 97.26 -83.47
N ARG A 824 -45.88 96.73 -84.66
CA ARG A 824 -46.37 97.23 -85.95
C ARG A 824 -47.79 96.72 -86.24
N ASP A 825 -48.09 95.47 -85.88
CA ASP A 825 -49.43 94.90 -85.99
C ASP A 825 -50.42 95.46 -84.94
N GLN A 826 -49.92 96.07 -83.86
CA GLN A 826 -50.73 96.79 -82.85
C GLN A 826 -51.03 98.26 -83.19
N GLN A 827 -50.53 98.81 -84.31
CA GLN A 827 -50.89 100.15 -84.80
C GLN A 827 -51.88 100.14 -85.98
N LEU A 828 -52.24 98.96 -86.50
CA LEU A 828 -53.29 98.75 -87.51
C LEU A 828 -54.54 98.07 -86.94
N ALA A 829 -54.64 97.97 -85.60
CA ALA A 829 -55.80 97.56 -84.82
C ALA A 829 -56.06 98.62 -83.75
#